data_AF-A0A8W8NQI9-F1
#
_entry.id   AF-A0A8W8NQI9-F1
#
_cell.length_a   1.000
_cell.length_b   1.000
_cell.length_c   1.000
_cell.angle_alpha   90.00
_cell.angle_beta   90.00
_cell.angle_gamma   90.00
#
_symmetry.space_group_name_H-M   'P 1'
#
loop_
_entity.id
_entity.type
_entity.pdbx_description
1 polymer ?
#
loop_
_entity_poly.entity_id
_entity_poly.type
_entity_poly.pdbx_seq_one_letter_code
_entity_poly.pdbx_strand_id
1 'polypeptide(L)'
;MATSVNINLTISSSDDTFRCPICLEEVRNPKYLSCLHTFCESCIQTYISSTATCNDSLDSKTINCPVCRKCIDAPRKDISDEEWASSLPQNKLIVSMLLNSNPDKELCKFCERKQKRVSATHWCKACMETICNECKAFHELVPSLQDHKIANLDDTKVCEVGVEVEEFCPEHQGKIIDAFCHQHQKLCCCFCLVKHHRLCSKVETITDIGVETEQHDVPNIISIFSDLEKCIENMQEQNKTKIVDLSVMKQEICTKTEIAIKEITTLVNDAHAAWIKAFEQTHADSVGIVETASDELKRFSTTVHETKILLQSVLKSGSPKQLFVTKQNQLARINNHISHLKSLDLWNFPEKYTQPDFNFLKQLSNQMKFEDVNMSKGTSGTIETILYTFRNVTGSDIFRRKQEMSRKDWMKVSFKLTSKIRNLSEYVYYGLFVHDTKIILPFRNPPSLKIFDVSKTEGKCIHTELCQETPYGLCHSRVNESLNEVYVSFLNFVDLYSIDVEPMVKCTKLQTIQLSKPMKAISCGLNSIFSANDSEAFICSEDFSVQYSSSFNREGALTPFLSSSSKSDFHCFSKNGRVVVADGNNKTIFESNKFQSDLRGMTFDLHDNILVCNRKNKLIQIRNGCSESRNIELNRWKRFI
;
A
#
# COMPACT_ATOMS: atom_id res chain seq x y z
N MET A 1 -14.59 5.19 30.06
CA MET A 1 -14.96 3.79 30.34
C MET A 1 -14.78 3.01 29.05
N ALA A 2 -13.63 2.36 28.90
CA ALA A 2 -13.28 1.57 27.74
C ALA A 2 -13.70 0.12 27.98
N THR A 3 -14.56 -0.42 27.13
CA THR A 3 -14.95 -1.83 27.14
C THR A 3 -13.94 -2.61 26.29
N SER A 4 -12.96 -3.19 26.98
CA SER A 4 -12.05 -4.21 26.45
C SER A 4 -12.81 -5.51 26.20
N VAL A 5 -12.99 -5.90 24.95
CA VAL A 5 -13.44 -7.26 24.58
C VAL A 5 -12.21 -8.16 24.56
N ASN A 6 -12.01 -8.92 25.63
CA ASN A 6 -11.04 -10.01 25.69
C ASN A 6 -11.63 -11.20 24.91
N ILE A 7 -11.02 -11.54 23.78
CA ILE A 7 -11.28 -12.81 23.09
C ILE A 7 -10.16 -13.75 23.48
N ASN A 8 -10.42 -14.61 24.48
CA ASN A 8 -9.60 -15.78 24.74
C ASN A 8 -9.86 -16.80 23.64
N LEU A 9 -8.91 -16.94 22.70
CA LEU A 9 -8.85 -18.05 21.76
C LEU A 9 -8.13 -19.22 22.46
N THR A 10 -8.90 -20.05 23.15
CA THR A 10 -8.46 -21.41 23.47
C THR A 10 -8.61 -22.27 22.22
N ILE A 11 -7.48 -22.70 21.67
CA ILE A 11 -7.40 -23.75 20.66
C ILE A 11 -7.83 -25.06 21.34
N SER A 12 -9.02 -25.56 20.97
CA SER A 12 -9.44 -26.94 21.19
C SER A 12 -10.16 -27.43 19.94
N SER A 13 -9.69 -28.55 19.40
CA SER A 13 -10.16 -29.30 18.24
C SER A 13 -11.69 -29.48 18.14
N SER A 14 -12.16 -29.58 16.89
CA SER A 14 -13.48 -29.96 16.36
C SER A 14 -14.60 -28.92 16.37
N ASP A 15 -14.70 -28.15 15.28
CA ASP A 15 -16.00 -27.76 14.72
C ASP A 15 -15.85 -27.56 13.19
N ASP A 16 -15.81 -28.68 12.44
CA ASP A 16 -15.73 -28.73 10.97
C ASP A 16 -17.07 -28.31 10.34
N THR A 17 -17.55 -27.11 10.67
CA THR A 17 -18.85 -26.60 10.22
C THR A 17 -18.68 -25.33 9.39
N PHE A 18 -19.41 -25.24 8.28
CA PHE A 18 -19.39 -24.07 7.41
C PHE A 18 -20.05 -22.88 8.11
N ARG A 19 -19.25 -21.97 8.67
CA ARG A 19 -19.75 -20.80 9.42
C ARG A 19 -19.87 -19.56 8.53
N CYS A 20 -20.95 -18.81 8.73
CA CYS A 20 -21.20 -17.55 8.05
C CYS A 20 -20.27 -16.44 8.61
N PRO A 21 -19.48 -15.74 7.78
CA PRO A 21 -18.56 -14.69 8.27
C PRO A 21 -19.25 -13.45 8.87
N ILE A 22 -20.57 -13.30 8.72
CA ILE A 22 -21.34 -12.17 9.24
C ILE A 22 -21.89 -12.47 10.63
N CYS A 23 -22.64 -13.56 10.78
CA CYS A 23 -23.25 -13.92 12.07
C CYS A 23 -22.39 -14.87 12.91
N LEU A 24 -21.32 -15.43 12.33
CA LEU A 24 -20.44 -16.42 12.95
C LEU A 24 -21.15 -17.71 13.38
N GLU A 25 -22.37 -17.96 12.92
CA GLU A 25 -23.11 -19.20 13.15
C GLU A 25 -22.99 -20.14 11.94
N GLU A 26 -23.39 -21.39 12.08
CA GLU A 26 -23.53 -22.33 10.95
C GLU A 26 -24.42 -21.72 9.84
N VAL A 27 -23.98 -21.85 8.59
CA VAL A 27 -24.61 -21.17 7.47
C VAL A 27 -26.00 -21.72 7.16
N ARG A 28 -26.99 -20.84 7.05
CA ARG A 28 -28.39 -21.17 6.73
C ARG A 28 -28.76 -20.61 5.36
N ASN A 29 -29.30 -21.45 4.48
CA ASN A 29 -29.53 -21.12 3.07
C ASN A 29 -28.28 -20.44 2.45
N PRO A 30 -27.16 -21.18 2.32
CA PRO A 30 -25.88 -20.58 1.94
C PRO A 30 -25.94 -19.95 0.56
N LYS A 31 -25.72 -18.63 0.49
CA LYS A 31 -25.59 -17.85 -0.75
C LYS A 31 -24.13 -17.47 -0.95
N TYR A 32 -23.60 -17.56 -2.17
CA TYR A 32 -22.24 -17.13 -2.46
C TYR A 32 -22.20 -15.96 -3.45
N LEU A 33 -21.18 -15.13 -3.29
CA LEU A 33 -20.90 -14.00 -4.18
C LEU A 33 -19.95 -14.43 -5.31
N SER A 34 -19.75 -13.61 -6.35
CA SER A 34 -18.80 -13.88 -7.45
C SER A 34 -17.31 -13.92 -7.03
N CYS A 35 -17.02 -13.76 -5.74
CA CYS A 35 -15.73 -14.02 -5.10
C CYS A 35 -15.68 -15.35 -4.32
N LEU A 36 -16.71 -16.18 -4.45
CA LEU A 36 -16.89 -17.50 -3.81
C LEU A 36 -17.04 -17.50 -2.28
N HIS A 37 -17.03 -16.33 -1.63
CA HIS A 37 -17.39 -16.24 -0.21
C HIS A 37 -18.89 -16.53 -0.01
N THR A 38 -19.20 -17.40 0.95
CA THR A 38 -20.54 -17.88 1.26
C THR A 38 -21.06 -17.27 2.57
N PHE A 39 -22.35 -16.93 2.60
CA PHE A 39 -23.04 -16.29 3.72
C PHE A 39 -24.44 -16.88 3.90
N CYS A 40 -25.07 -16.66 5.05
CA CYS A 40 -26.51 -16.90 5.19
C CYS A 40 -27.29 -15.95 4.28
N GLU A 41 -28.36 -16.42 3.65
CA GLU A 41 -29.26 -15.59 2.84
C GLU A 41 -29.75 -14.33 3.59
N SER A 42 -30.21 -14.49 4.83
CA SER A 42 -30.67 -13.38 5.66
C SER A 42 -29.54 -12.40 6.02
N CYS A 43 -28.32 -12.90 6.21
CA CYS A 43 -27.17 -12.07 6.55
C CYS A 43 -26.73 -11.22 5.36
N ILE A 44 -26.61 -11.83 4.17
CA ILE A 44 -26.22 -11.09 2.98
C ILE A 44 -27.32 -10.11 2.54
N GLN A 45 -28.59 -10.46 2.72
CA GLN A 45 -29.70 -9.54 2.52
C GLN A 45 -29.57 -8.29 3.41
N THR A 46 -29.41 -8.47 4.72
CA THR A 46 -29.23 -7.36 5.68
C THR A 46 -28.01 -6.50 5.32
N TYR A 47 -26.93 -7.15 4.87
CA TYR A 47 -25.72 -6.46 4.42
C TYR A 47 -25.94 -5.63 3.16
N ILE A 48 -26.65 -6.19 2.16
CA ILE A 48 -27.04 -5.46 0.95
C ILE A 48 -27.86 -4.23 1.34
N SER A 49 -28.91 -4.39 2.15
CA SER A 49 -29.77 -3.27 2.55
C SER A 49 -29.05 -2.15 3.30
N SER A 50 -27.96 -2.46 4.00
CA SER A 50 -27.21 -1.48 4.80
C SER A 50 -26.03 -0.83 4.07
N THR A 51 -25.51 -1.46 3.01
CA THR A 51 -24.26 -1.04 2.36
C THR A 51 -24.34 -0.85 0.86
N ALA A 52 -25.46 -1.24 0.22
CA ALA A 52 -25.66 -1.02 -1.20
C ALA A 52 -25.60 0.48 -1.51
N THR A 53 -24.72 0.86 -2.42
CA THR A 53 -24.60 2.23 -2.91
C THR A 53 -24.86 2.28 -4.40
N CYS A 54 -25.55 3.33 -4.86
CA CYS A 54 -25.69 3.61 -6.28
C CYS A 54 -24.36 4.18 -6.77
N ASN A 55 -23.77 3.56 -7.79
CA ASN A 55 -22.59 4.12 -8.43
C ASN A 55 -23.05 5.17 -9.45
N ASP A 56 -22.63 6.43 -9.29
CA ASP A 56 -22.97 7.60 -10.14
C ASP A 56 -22.72 7.38 -11.65
N SER A 57 -21.99 6.32 -12.01
CA SER A 57 -21.59 6.01 -13.38
C SER A 57 -22.28 4.77 -14.01
N LEU A 58 -22.87 3.87 -13.20
CA LEU A 58 -23.42 2.59 -13.70
C LEU A 58 -24.94 2.45 -13.53
N ASP A 59 -25.59 3.41 -12.89
CA ASP A 59 -27.03 3.37 -12.66
C ASP A 59 -27.52 2.12 -11.89
N SER A 60 -26.63 1.25 -11.37
CA SER A 60 -26.94 0.03 -10.61
C SER A 60 -26.37 0.09 -9.19
N LYS A 61 -27.02 -0.63 -8.27
CA LYS A 61 -26.54 -0.81 -6.89
C LYS A 61 -25.29 -1.71 -6.87
N THR A 62 -24.37 -1.42 -5.96
CA THR A 62 -23.15 -2.21 -5.75
C THR A 62 -22.87 -2.40 -4.26
N ILE A 63 -22.25 -3.54 -3.91
CA ILE A 63 -21.75 -3.83 -2.56
C ILE A 63 -20.29 -4.28 -2.62
N ASN A 64 -19.56 -4.16 -1.52
CA ASN A 64 -18.25 -4.79 -1.38
C ASN A 64 -18.38 -6.06 -0.55
N CYS A 65 -17.81 -7.18 -0.99
CA CYS A 65 -17.83 -8.42 -0.21
C CYS A 65 -17.34 -8.18 1.24
N PRO A 66 -18.06 -8.65 2.28
CA PRO A 66 -17.65 -8.46 3.68
C PRO A 66 -16.25 -9.00 4.03
N VAL A 67 -15.79 -10.02 3.29
CA VAL A 67 -14.52 -10.72 3.55
C VAL A 67 -13.39 -10.14 2.70
N CYS A 68 -13.48 -10.25 1.37
CA CYS A 68 -12.39 -9.86 0.46
C CYS A 68 -12.53 -8.46 -0.14
N ARG A 69 -13.61 -7.74 0.14
CA ARG A 69 -13.90 -6.39 -0.37
C ARG A 69 -14.02 -6.26 -1.89
N LYS A 70 -14.06 -7.37 -2.64
CA LYS A 70 -14.37 -7.35 -4.09
C LYS A 70 -15.74 -6.70 -4.32
N CYS A 71 -15.81 -5.77 -5.27
CA CYS A 71 -17.05 -5.12 -5.68
C CYS A 71 -17.96 -6.16 -6.37
N ILE A 72 -19.24 -6.16 -5.99
CA ILE A 72 -20.28 -7.02 -6.52
C ILE A 72 -21.43 -6.14 -7.00
N ASP A 73 -21.76 -6.28 -8.27
CA ASP A 73 -22.82 -5.50 -8.90
C ASP A 73 -24.17 -6.21 -8.78
N ALA A 74 -25.23 -5.41 -8.66
CA ALA A 74 -26.59 -5.92 -8.73
C ALA A 74 -26.90 -6.49 -10.13
N PRO A 75 -27.66 -7.59 -10.23
CA PRO A 75 -28.02 -8.19 -11.51
C PRO A 75 -28.81 -7.26 -12.44
N ARG A 76 -29.59 -6.34 -11.86
CA ARG A 76 -30.38 -5.35 -12.58
C ARG A 76 -30.59 -4.09 -11.74
N LYS A 77 -30.83 -2.95 -12.40
CA LYS A 77 -30.95 -1.61 -11.80
C LYS A 77 -32.03 -1.51 -10.71
N ASP A 78 -33.24 -1.96 -11.00
CA ASP A 78 -34.41 -1.79 -10.12
C ASP A 78 -34.68 -3.02 -9.22
N ILE A 79 -33.64 -3.77 -8.86
CA ILE A 79 -33.80 -4.92 -7.96
C ILE A 79 -33.96 -4.44 -6.51
N SER A 80 -34.93 -5.02 -5.79
CA SER A 80 -35.01 -4.82 -4.34
C SER A 80 -33.86 -5.55 -3.65
N ASP A 81 -33.55 -5.17 -2.43
CA ASP A 81 -32.42 -5.77 -1.70
C ASP A 81 -32.72 -7.25 -1.35
N GLU A 82 -33.99 -7.56 -1.06
CA GLU A 82 -34.54 -8.91 -0.85
C GLU A 82 -34.41 -9.78 -2.11
N GLU A 83 -34.83 -9.23 -3.25
CA GLU A 83 -34.78 -9.93 -4.53
C GLU A 83 -33.34 -10.16 -4.96
N TRP A 84 -32.45 -9.19 -4.71
CA TRP A 84 -31.03 -9.35 -4.98
C TRP A 84 -30.44 -10.50 -4.15
N ALA A 85 -30.65 -10.49 -2.84
CA ALA A 85 -30.13 -11.53 -1.95
C ALA A 85 -30.65 -12.94 -2.30
N SER A 86 -31.93 -13.06 -2.62
CA SER A 86 -32.55 -14.33 -3.01
C SER A 86 -32.11 -14.81 -4.40
N SER A 87 -31.81 -13.90 -5.32
CA SER A 87 -31.28 -14.20 -6.66
C SER A 87 -29.82 -14.69 -6.66
N LEU A 88 -29.09 -14.47 -5.56
CA LEU A 88 -27.73 -14.99 -5.44
C LEU A 88 -27.72 -16.53 -5.53
N PRO A 89 -26.69 -17.11 -6.17
CA PRO A 89 -26.59 -18.55 -6.31
C PRO A 89 -26.41 -19.21 -4.94
N GLN A 90 -27.11 -20.33 -4.75
CA GLN A 90 -27.00 -21.14 -3.55
C GLN A 90 -25.77 -22.05 -3.64
N ASN A 91 -25.00 -22.15 -2.57
CA ASN A 91 -23.86 -23.07 -2.49
C ASN A 91 -24.37 -24.49 -2.21
N LYS A 92 -24.70 -25.21 -3.28
CA LYS A 92 -25.32 -26.53 -3.25
C LYS A 92 -24.40 -27.62 -2.66
N LEU A 93 -23.08 -27.49 -2.84
CA LEU A 93 -22.08 -28.35 -2.20
C LEU A 93 -22.16 -28.25 -0.67
N ILE A 94 -22.14 -27.03 -0.13
CA ILE A 94 -22.24 -26.81 1.31
C ILE A 94 -23.59 -27.33 1.84
N VAL A 95 -24.70 -27.09 1.14
CA VAL A 95 -26.01 -27.66 1.52
C VAL A 95 -25.94 -29.18 1.62
N SER A 96 -25.38 -29.86 0.63
CA SER A 96 -25.28 -31.31 0.63
C SER A 96 -24.37 -31.85 1.73
N MET A 97 -23.27 -31.15 2.05
CA MET A 97 -22.37 -31.54 3.14
C MET A 97 -23.02 -31.37 4.51
N LEU A 98 -23.73 -30.26 4.75
CA LEU A 98 -24.43 -30.00 6.01
C LEU A 98 -25.57 -31.00 6.26
N LEU A 99 -26.29 -31.41 5.21
CA LEU A 99 -27.35 -32.41 5.31
C LEU A 99 -26.84 -33.79 5.73
N ASN A 100 -25.66 -34.18 5.24
CA ASN A 100 -25.02 -35.44 5.64
C ASN A 100 -24.58 -35.44 7.11
N SER A 101 -24.33 -34.26 7.69
CA SER A 101 -23.92 -34.13 9.10
C SER A 101 -25.09 -34.13 10.09
N ASN A 102 -26.34 -33.88 9.65
CA ASN A 102 -27.49 -33.75 10.56
C ASN A 102 -28.86 -34.07 9.89
N PRO A 103 -29.15 -35.34 9.55
CA PRO A 103 -30.36 -35.72 8.80
C PRO A 103 -31.69 -35.60 9.58
N ASP A 104 -31.65 -35.61 10.93
CA ASP A 104 -32.83 -35.88 11.79
C ASP A 104 -33.83 -34.72 11.95
N LYS A 105 -33.67 -33.56 11.28
CA LYS A 105 -34.48 -32.34 11.57
C LYS A 105 -34.99 -31.55 10.37
N GLU A 106 -34.87 -32.04 9.14
CA GLU A 106 -35.22 -31.25 7.97
C GLU A 106 -36.69 -31.35 7.55
N LEU A 107 -37.25 -30.21 7.13
CA LEU A 107 -38.61 -30.11 6.59
C LEU A 107 -38.61 -30.28 5.06
N CYS A 108 -39.71 -30.79 4.51
CA CYS A 108 -39.93 -30.87 3.07
C CYS A 108 -40.05 -29.46 2.46
N LYS A 109 -39.11 -29.08 1.60
CA LYS A 109 -39.07 -27.74 0.97
C LYS A 109 -40.28 -27.45 0.09
N PHE A 110 -40.82 -28.46 -0.58
CA PHE A 110 -42.04 -28.33 -1.38
C PHE A 110 -43.29 -28.07 -0.52
N CYS A 111 -43.37 -28.71 0.66
CA CYS A 111 -44.44 -28.46 1.62
C CYS A 111 -44.27 -27.09 2.31
N GLU A 112 -43.02 -26.71 2.62
CA GLU A 112 -42.67 -25.44 3.25
C GLU A 112 -43.07 -24.25 2.37
N ARG A 113 -42.88 -24.33 1.04
CA ARG A 113 -43.40 -23.35 0.06
C ARG A 113 -44.92 -23.18 0.11
N LYS A 114 -45.64 -24.23 0.53
CA LYS A 114 -47.09 -24.21 0.76
C LYS A 114 -47.45 -23.88 2.22
N GLN A 115 -46.49 -23.37 2.99
CA GLN A 115 -46.63 -23.05 4.42
C GLN A 115 -47.03 -24.25 5.28
N LYS A 116 -46.68 -25.47 4.86
CA LYS A 116 -46.88 -26.71 5.62
C LYS A 116 -45.57 -27.21 6.20
N ARG A 117 -45.57 -27.58 7.49
CA ARG A 117 -44.42 -28.20 8.17
C ARG A 117 -44.56 -29.72 8.15
N VAL A 118 -43.96 -30.35 7.15
CA VAL A 118 -43.93 -31.81 6.99
C VAL A 118 -42.47 -32.24 7.05
N SER A 119 -42.13 -33.23 7.87
CA SER A 119 -40.77 -33.77 7.92
C SER A 119 -40.38 -34.33 6.55
N ALA A 120 -39.16 -34.01 6.11
CA ALA A 120 -38.59 -34.65 4.95
C ALA A 120 -38.12 -36.06 5.29
N THR A 121 -38.22 -36.96 4.34
CA THR A 121 -37.75 -38.35 4.43
C THR A 121 -36.78 -38.69 3.31
N HIS A 122 -36.67 -37.82 2.30
CA HIS A 122 -35.88 -38.06 1.10
C HIS A 122 -35.13 -36.80 0.68
N TRP A 123 -34.04 -36.98 -0.04
CA TRP A 123 -33.27 -35.93 -0.71
C TRP A 123 -33.33 -36.15 -2.23
N CYS A 124 -33.81 -35.15 -2.97
CA CYS A 124 -33.78 -35.18 -4.42
C CYS A 124 -32.47 -34.55 -4.90
N LYS A 125 -31.55 -35.33 -5.49
CA LYS A 125 -30.24 -34.85 -5.95
C LYS A 125 -30.35 -33.84 -7.10
N ALA A 126 -31.36 -34.00 -7.96
CA ALA A 126 -31.58 -33.09 -9.08
C ALA A 126 -32.23 -31.76 -8.63
N CYS A 127 -33.24 -31.81 -7.76
CA CYS A 127 -33.82 -30.60 -7.17
C CYS A 127 -32.90 -29.94 -6.14
N MET A 128 -32.00 -30.73 -5.55
CA MET A 128 -31.17 -30.37 -4.41
C MET A 128 -32.01 -29.86 -3.23
N GLU A 129 -33.09 -30.60 -2.94
CA GLU A 129 -34.02 -30.27 -1.88
C GLU A 129 -34.51 -31.51 -1.13
N THR A 130 -34.79 -31.31 0.15
CA THR A 130 -35.41 -32.31 1.02
C THR A 130 -36.91 -32.39 0.72
N ILE A 131 -37.42 -33.60 0.57
CA ILE A 131 -38.82 -33.88 0.21
C ILE A 131 -39.44 -34.95 1.13
N CYS A 132 -40.75 -34.86 1.37
CA CYS A 132 -41.50 -35.90 2.07
C CYS A 132 -41.96 -37.00 1.08
N ASN A 133 -42.48 -38.11 1.62
CA ASN A 133 -43.01 -39.23 0.82
C ASN A 133 -44.05 -38.80 -0.23
N GLU A 134 -44.94 -37.86 0.11
CA GLU A 134 -45.94 -37.35 -0.84
C GLU A 134 -45.30 -36.59 -2.00
N CYS A 135 -44.27 -35.79 -1.71
CA CYS A 135 -43.55 -35.03 -2.74
C CYS A 135 -42.65 -35.93 -3.59
N LYS A 136 -42.15 -37.04 -3.04
CA LYS A 136 -41.49 -38.10 -3.81
C LYS A 136 -42.46 -38.76 -4.79
N ALA A 137 -43.64 -39.16 -4.33
CA ALA A 137 -44.67 -39.74 -5.22
C ALA A 137 -45.05 -38.77 -6.34
N PHE A 138 -45.05 -37.46 -6.06
CA PHE A 138 -45.24 -36.43 -7.09
C PHE A 138 -44.09 -36.37 -8.10
N HIS A 139 -42.83 -36.50 -7.67
CA HIS A 139 -41.68 -36.58 -8.58
C HIS A 139 -41.74 -37.83 -9.48
N GLU A 140 -42.19 -38.96 -8.94
CA GLU A 140 -42.37 -40.20 -9.71
C GLU A 140 -43.55 -40.12 -10.70
N LEU A 141 -44.54 -39.26 -10.44
CA LEU A 141 -45.72 -39.11 -11.29
C LEU A 141 -45.51 -38.13 -12.45
N VAL A 142 -44.74 -37.05 -12.24
CA VAL A 142 -44.58 -35.99 -13.23
C VAL A 142 -43.47 -36.35 -14.23
N PRO A 143 -43.76 -36.42 -15.54
CA PRO A 143 -42.77 -36.87 -16.54
C PRO A 143 -41.44 -36.11 -16.52
N SER A 144 -41.46 -34.81 -16.21
CA SER A 144 -40.24 -33.99 -16.15
C SER A 144 -39.39 -34.20 -14.90
N LEU A 145 -39.90 -34.91 -13.89
CA LEU A 145 -39.23 -35.13 -12.60
C LEU A 145 -38.85 -36.61 -12.38
N GLN A 146 -39.30 -37.51 -13.25
CA GLN A 146 -39.10 -38.95 -13.11
C GLN A 146 -37.62 -39.37 -13.16
N ASP A 147 -36.80 -38.63 -13.90
CA ASP A 147 -35.35 -38.89 -14.01
C ASP A 147 -34.54 -38.33 -12.82
N HIS A 148 -35.20 -37.66 -11.87
CA HIS A 148 -34.53 -37.12 -10.69
C HIS A 148 -34.09 -38.26 -9.77
N LYS A 149 -32.79 -38.34 -9.46
CA LYS A 149 -32.26 -39.28 -8.47
C LYS A 149 -32.67 -38.86 -7.05
N ILE A 150 -33.45 -39.70 -6.37
CA ILE A 150 -33.93 -39.45 -5.00
C ILE A 150 -33.29 -40.47 -4.05
N ALA A 151 -32.65 -39.98 -2.98
CA ALA A 151 -32.07 -40.79 -1.91
C ALA A 151 -32.93 -40.71 -0.64
N ASN A 152 -32.92 -41.75 0.18
CA ASN A 152 -33.57 -41.74 1.50
C ASN A 152 -32.63 -41.07 2.53
N LEU A 153 -33.18 -40.26 3.43
CA LEU A 153 -32.40 -39.61 4.51
C LEU A 153 -32.01 -40.60 5.62
N ASP A 154 -32.81 -41.65 5.83
CA ASP A 154 -32.58 -42.67 6.88
C ASP A 154 -31.55 -43.74 6.47
N ASP A 155 -31.19 -43.81 5.18
CA ASP A 155 -30.22 -44.79 4.68
C ASP A 155 -28.79 -44.33 5.01
N THR A 156 -28.29 -44.79 6.16
CA THR A 156 -26.89 -44.65 6.62
C THR A 156 -25.80 -45.10 5.63
N LYS A 157 -26.17 -45.77 4.53
CA LYS A 157 -25.28 -46.15 3.42
C LYS A 157 -24.97 -45.02 2.43
N VAL A 158 -25.62 -43.86 2.54
CA VAL A 158 -25.28 -42.67 1.74
C VAL A 158 -23.97 -42.04 2.21
N CYS A 159 -23.51 -42.30 3.44
CA CYS A 159 -22.30 -41.73 4.02
C CYS A 159 -20.98 -42.24 3.40
N GLU A 160 -21.00 -43.33 2.61
CA GLU A 160 -19.80 -43.84 1.89
C GLU A 160 -19.75 -43.42 0.41
N VAL A 161 -20.83 -42.87 -0.14
CA VAL A 161 -20.86 -42.37 -1.53
C VAL A 161 -20.60 -40.88 -1.47
N GLY A 162 -19.47 -40.44 -2.02
CA GLY A 162 -19.01 -39.04 -1.98
C GLY A 162 -20.12 -38.03 -2.35
N VAL A 163 -20.03 -36.84 -1.75
CA VAL A 163 -20.92 -35.70 -2.09
C VAL A 163 -20.63 -35.26 -3.51
N GLU A 164 -21.56 -35.52 -4.43
CA GLU A 164 -21.50 -35.08 -5.82
C GLU A 164 -22.59 -34.03 -6.07
N VAL A 165 -22.18 -32.87 -6.55
CA VAL A 165 -23.08 -31.80 -7.03
C VAL A 165 -22.65 -31.44 -8.44
N GLU A 166 -23.65 -31.30 -9.33
CA GLU A 166 -23.41 -30.83 -10.68
C GLU A 166 -23.04 -29.35 -10.66
N GLU A 167 -21.82 -29.04 -11.10
CA GLU A 167 -21.36 -27.69 -11.32
C GLU A 167 -21.66 -27.26 -12.76
N PHE A 168 -22.22 -26.06 -12.90
CA PHE A 168 -22.64 -25.53 -14.20
C PHE A 168 -21.58 -24.61 -14.80
N CYS A 169 -21.41 -24.71 -16.11
CA CYS A 169 -20.51 -23.87 -16.87
C CYS A 169 -20.96 -22.40 -16.80
N PRO A 170 -20.07 -21.47 -16.39
CA PRO A 170 -20.42 -20.05 -16.28
C PRO A 170 -20.65 -19.40 -17.66
N GLU A 171 -20.06 -19.94 -18.72
CA GLU A 171 -20.19 -19.41 -20.10
C GLU A 171 -21.39 -20.00 -20.85
N HIS A 172 -21.76 -21.25 -20.54
CA HIS A 172 -22.76 -22.00 -21.28
C HIS A 172 -23.91 -22.42 -20.34
N GLN A 173 -24.95 -21.60 -20.33
CA GLN A 173 -26.10 -21.76 -19.43
C GLN A 173 -26.71 -23.17 -19.56
N GLY A 174 -26.86 -23.84 -18.40
CA GLY A 174 -27.46 -25.18 -18.30
C GLY A 174 -26.56 -26.33 -18.77
N LYS A 175 -25.27 -26.09 -19.04
CA LYS A 175 -24.30 -27.16 -19.34
C LYS A 175 -23.46 -27.47 -18.12
N ILE A 176 -23.28 -28.76 -17.85
CA ILE A 176 -22.50 -29.27 -16.72
C ILE A 176 -21.02 -29.29 -17.10
N ILE A 177 -20.17 -29.02 -16.13
CA ILE A 177 -18.72 -29.13 -16.27
C ILE A 177 -18.35 -30.62 -16.16
N ASP A 178 -17.67 -31.15 -17.17
CA ASP A 178 -17.33 -32.57 -17.31
C ASP A 178 -15.86 -32.84 -17.68
N ALA A 179 -15.09 -31.80 -18.02
CA ALA A 179 -13.70 -31.92 -18.41
C ALA A 179 -12.83 -30.81 -17.81
N PHE A 180 -11.52 -31.02 -17.82
CA PHE A 180 -10.53 -30.02 -17.46
C PHE A 180 -9.50 -29.89 -18.58
N CYS A 181 -9.19 -28.65 -18.95
CA CYS A 181 -8.16 -28.35 -19.93
C CYS A 181 -6.85 -28.00 -19.20
N HIS A 182 -5.84 -28.87 -19.27
CA HIS A 182 -4.55 -28.64 -18.59
C HIS A 182 -3.75 -27.48 -19.18
N GLN A 183 -3.97 -27.12 -20.44
CA GLN A 183 -3.28 -25.97 -21.06
C GLN A 183 -3.85 -24.62 -20.62
N HIS A 184 -5.14 -24.58 -20.29
CA HIS A 184 -5.81 -23.35 -19.87
C HIS A 184 -6.08 -23.31 -18.36
N GLN A 185 -5.82 -24.42 -17.66
CA GLN A 185 -6.14 -24.61 -16.25
C GLN A 185 -7.61 -24.24 -15.93
N LYS A 186 -8.53 -24.64 -16.82
CA LYS A 186 -9.95 -24.29 -16.75
C LYS A 186 -10.82 -25.54 -16.75
N LEU A 187 -11.87 -25.47 -15.92
CA LEU A 187 -13.00 -26.39 -15.93
C LEU A 187 -13.87 -26.13 -17.16
N CYS A 188 -14.22 -27.18 -17.89
CA CYS A 188 -14.86 -27.12 -19.19
C CYS A 188 -16.15 -27.95 -19.21
N CYS A 189 -17.17 -27.45 -19.91
CA CYS A 189 -18.24 -28.30 -20.41
C CYS A 189 -17.97 -28.74 -21.85
N CYS A 190 -18.77 -29.68 -22.36
CA CYS A 190 -18.71 -30.13 -23.76
C CYS A 190 -18.71 -29.00 -24.81
N PHE A 191 -19.38 -27.86 -24.56
CA PHE A 191 -19.35 -26.70 -25.48
C PHE A 191 -18.03 -25.91 -25.39
N CYS A 192 -17.45 -25.76 -24.21
CA CYS A 192 -16.12 -25.16 -24.05
C CYS A 192 -15.06 -25.96 -24.82
N LEU A 193 -15.16 -27.30 -24.79
CA LEU A 193 -14.27 -28.17 -25.54
C LEU A 193 -14.34 -27.93 -27.05
N VAL A 194 -15.55 -27.73 -27.59
CA VAL A 194 -15.74 -27.51 -29.03
C VAL A 194 -15.35 -26.10 -29.45
N LYS A 195 -15.67 -25.07 -28.64
CA LYS A 195 -15.47 -23.66 -29.00
C LYS A 195 -14.09 -23.12 -28.67
N HIS A 196 -13.56 -23.47 -27.50
CA HIS A 196 -12.38 -22.81 -26.92
C HIS A 196 -11.19 -23.75 -26.83
N HIS A 197 -11.43 -25.05 -26.65
CA HIS A 197 -10.36 -26.02 -26.35
C HIS A 197 -10.19 -27.11 -27.42
N ARG A 198 -10.72 -26.90 -28.63
CA ARG A 198 -10.68 -27.89 -29.72
C ARG A 198 -9.26 -28.25 -30.16
N LEU A 199 -8.34 -27.29 -30.07
CA LEU A 199 -6.93 -27.45 -30.44
C LEU A 199 -6.04 -27.76 -29.24
N CYS A 200 -6.63 -27.92 -28.05
CA CYS A 200 -5.87 -28.25 -26.86
C CYS A 200 -5.40 -29.70 -26.91
N SER A 201 -4.12 -29.92 -26.68
CA SER A 201 -3.48 -31.24 -26.74
C SER A 201 -3.71 -32.08 -25.48
N LYS A 202 -4.09 -31.45 -24.35
CA LYS A 202 -4.30 -32.14 -23.08
C LYS A 202 -5.59 -31.67 -22.40
N VAL A 203 -6.66 -32.40 -22.68
CA VAL A 203 -7.98 -32.27 -22.05
C VAL A 203 -8.35 -33.64 -21.52
N GLU A 204 -8.70 -33.71 -20.24
CA GLU A 204 -9.07 -34.95 -19.56
C GLU A 204 -10.46 -34.79 -18.95
N THR A 205 -11.22 -35.88 -18.83
CA THR A 205 -12.51 -35.83 -18.15
C THR A 205 -12.28 -35.72 -16.65
N ILE A 206 -13.18 -35.04 -15.94
CA ILE A 206 -13.04 -34.88 -14.48
C ILE A 206 -13.02 -36.24 -13.77
N THR A 207 -13.79 -37.20 -14.29
CA THR A 207 -13.82 -38.58 -13.79
C THR A 207 -12.48 -39.29 -13.92
N ASP A 208 -11.71 -39.02 -14.98
CA ASP A 208 -10.39 -39.64 -15.19
C ASP A 208 -9.30 -38.98 -14.31
N ILE A 209 -9.42 -37.68 -14.03
CA ILE A 209 -8.48 -36.93 -13.17
C ILE A 209 -8.63 -37.34 -11.70
N GLY A 210 -9.87 -37.59 -11.25
CA GLY A 210 -10.21 -37.74 -9.84
C GLY A 210 -9.73 -39.02 -9.14
N VAL A 211 -9.09 -39.97 -9.85
CA VAL A 211 -8.92 -41.34 -9.34
C VAL A 211 -7.63 -41.56 -8.54
N GLU A 212 -6.55 -40.79 -8.75
CA GLU A 212 -5.27 -41.02 -8.05
C GLU A 212 -4.49 -39.76 -7.62
N THR A 213 -4.57 -38.61 -8.33
CA THR A 213 -3.74 -37.43 -8.04
C THR A 213 -4.29 -36.52 -6.93
N GLU A 214 -5.59 -36.25 -6.93
CA GLU A 214 -6.21 -35.28 -6.02
C GLU A 214 -6.26 -35.74 -4.55
N GLN A 215 -6.25 -37.06 -4.31
CA GLN A 215 -6.22 -37.62 -2.95
C GLN A 215 -4.91 -37.29 -2.20
N HIS A 216 -3.84 -36.97 -2.92
CA HIS A 216 -2.55 -36.54 -2.34
C HIS A 216 -2.34 -35.02 -2.41
N ASP A 217 -2.81 -34.37 -3.48
CA ASP A 217 -2.62 -32.93 -3.67
C ASP A 217 -3.47 -32.09 -2.71
N VAL A 218 -4.73 -32.46 -2.47
CA VAL A 218 -5.62 -31.70 -1.57
C VAL A 218 -5.11 -31.69 -0.12
N PRO A 219 -4.69 -32.82 0.51
CA PRO A 219 -4.08 -32.79 1.84
C PRO A 219 -2.82 -31.92 1.91
N ASN A 220 -1.99 -31.90 0.85
CA ASN A 220 -0.81 -31.05 0.79
C ASN A 220 -1.20 -29.56 0.76
N ILE A 221 -2.18 -29.18 -0.06
CA ILE A 221 -2.71 -27.81 -0.09
C ILE A 221 -3.28 -27.41 1.28
N ILE A 222 -4.04 -28.30 1.93
CA ILE A 222 -4.58 -28.08 3.28
C ILE A 222 -3.44 -27.82 4.28
N SER A 223 -2.39 -28.65 4.27
CA SER A 223 -1.23 -28.46 5.15
C SER A 223 -0.56 -27.11 4.91
N ILE A 224 -0.38 -26.70 3.66
CA ILE A 224 0.21 -25.40 3.32
C ILE A 224 -0.68 -24.25 3.79
N PHE A 225 -2.00 -24.37 3.66
CA PHE A 225 -2.94 -23.36 4.15
C PHE A 225 -2.95 -23.29 5.67
N SER A 226 -2.87 -24.41 6.40
CA SER A 226 -2.73 -24.40 7.85
C SER A 226 -1.43 -23.72 8.31
N ASP A 227 -0.33 -23.90 7.58
CA ASP A 227 0.92 -23.19 7.86
C ASP A 227 0.81 -21.69 7.54
N LEU A 228 0.08 -21.32 6.49
CA LEU A 228 -0.23 -19.93 6.15
C LEU A 228 -1.05 -19.26 7.25
N GLU A 229 -2.09 -19.92 7.76
CA GLU A 229 -2.94 -19.44 8.85
C GLU A 229 -2.09 -19.14 10.09
N LYS A 230 -1.28 -20.09 10.55
CA LYS A 230 -0.36 -19.90 11.69
C LYS A 230 0.62 -18.76 11.46
N CYS A 231 1.14 -18.62 10.24
CA CYS A 231 2.02 -17.50 9.89
C CYS A 231 1.30 -16.15 10.02
N ILE A 232 0.06 -16.04 9.52
CA ILE A 232 -0.74 -14.82 9.60
C ILE A 232 -1.04 -14.48 11.07
N GLU A 233 -1.40 -15.47 11.89
CA GLU A 233 -1.64 -15.27 13.33
C GLU A 233 -0.39 -14.76 14.05
N ASN A 234 0.77 -15.38 13.83
CA ASN A 234 2.04 -14.93 14.39
C ASN A 234 2.37 -13.49 13.99
N MET A 235 2.09 -13.09 12.75
CA MET A 235 2.29 -11.71 12.29
C MET A 235 1.36 -10.72 12.98
N GLN A 236 0.10 -11.10 13.18
CA GLN A 236 -0.85 -10.26 13.92
C GLN A 236 -0.35 -10.03 15.35
N GLU A 237 0.16 -11.06 16.01
CA GLU A 237 0.70 -10.94 17.37
C GLU A 237 1.96 -10.06 17.42
N GLN A 238 2.91 -10.25 16.50
CA GLN A 238 4.08 -9.38 16.38
C GLN A 238 3.72 -7.91 16.17
N ASN A 239 2.68 -7.63 15.39
CA ASN A 239 2.20 -6.27 15.18
C ASN A 239 1.62 -5.66 16.46
N LYS A 240 0.91 -6.44 17.28
CA LYS A 240 0.44 -5.97 18.61
C LYS A 240 1.63 -5.62 19.50
N THR A 241 2.67 -6.45 19.54
CA THR A 241 3.89 -6.16 20.32
C THR A 241 4.56 -4.87 19.87
N LYS A 242 4.73 -4.66 18.56
CA LYS A 242 5.31 -3.41 18.02
C LYS A 242 4.53 -2.17 18.41
N ILE A 243 3.21 -2.24 18.48
CA ILE A 243 2.36 -1.11 18.92
C ILE A 243 2.66 -0.77 20.39
N VAL A 244 2.82 -1.79 21.24
CA VAL A 244 3.19 -1.60 22.65
C VAL A 244 4.58 -0.96 22.75
N ASP A 245 5.57 -1.49 22.03
CA ASP A 245 6.95 -0.97 22.06
C ASP A 245 7.04 0.49 21.60
N LEU A 246 6.34 0.86 20.52
CA LEU A 246 6.24 2.24 20.05
C LEU A 246 5.61 3.17 21.10
N SER A 247 4.63 2.66 21.86
CA SER A 247 3.98 3.42 22.93
C SER A 247 4.94 3.64 24.10
N VAL A 248 5.76 2.64 24.45
CA VAL A 248 6.80 2.76 25.49
C VAL A 248 7.87 3.77 25.08
N MET A 249 8.42 3.66 23.87
CA MET A 249 9.43 4.60 23.35
C MET A 249 8.91 6.04 23.32
N LYS A 250 7.65 6.25 22.91
CA LYS A 250 6.99 7.56 22.97
C LYS A 250 7.03 8.12 24.40
N GLN A 251 6.62 7.32 25.39
CA GLN A 251 6.57 7.77 26.78
C GLN A 251 7.97 8.13 27.31
N GLU A 252 8.99 7.35 26.98
CA GLU A 252 10.37 7.60 27.40
C GLU A 252 10.96 8.89 26.78
N ILE A 253 10.68 9.16 25.51
CA ILE A 253 11.10 10.40 24.85
C ILE A 253 10.43 11.61 25.54
N CYS A 254 9.13 11.53 25.82
CA CYS A 254 8.41 12.59 26.53
C CYS A 254 9.00 12.87 27.91
N THR A 255 9.22 11.84 28.73
CA THR A 255 9.74 12.01 30.10
C THR A 255 11.16 12.56 30.12
N LYS A 256 12.06 12.06 29.26
CA LYS A 256 13.42 12.59 29.13
C LYS A 256 13.43 14.06 28.73
N THR A 257 12.58 14.45 27.79
CA THR A 257 12.45 15.84 27.33
C THR A 257 11.94 16.74 28.45
N GLU A 258 10.92 16.30 29.21
CA GLU A 258 10.40 17.04 30.37
C GLU A 258 11.45 17.25 31.46
N ILE A 259 12.26 16.22 31.76
CA ILE A 259 13.35 16.31 32.75
C ILE A 259 14.39 17.34 32.30
N ALA A 260 14.85 17.25 31.05
CA ALA A 260 15.84 18.19 30.52
C ALA A 260 15.36 19.65 30.53
N ILE A 261 14.08 19.89 30.17
CA ILE A 261 13.49 21.24 30.24
C ILE A 261 13.45 21.76 31.69
N LYS A 262 13.07 20.91 32.65
CA LYS A 262 13.06 21.28 34.07
C LYS A 262 14.46 21.64 34.57
N GLU A 263 15.48 20.86 34.21
CA GLU A 263 16.88 21.13 34.59
C GLU A 263 17.37 22.48 34.05
N ILE A 264 17.15 22.77 32.76
CA ILE A 264 17.52 24.04 32.14
C ILE A 264 16.81 25.21 32.83
N THR A 265 15.51 25.06 33.12
CA THR A 265 14.71 26.09 33.79
C THR A 265 15.28 26.40 35.18
N THR A 266 15.63 25.37 35.96
CA THR A 266 16.22 25.54 37.29
C THR A 266 17.56 26.28 37.20
N LEU A 267 18.46 25.86 36.29
CA LEU A 267 19.76 26.51 36.12
C LEU A 267 19.64 28.00 35.75
N VAL A 268 18.71 28.35 34.87
CA VAL A 268 18.45 29.74 34.48
C VAL A 268 17.90 30.55 35.66
N ASN A 269 16.97 29.98 36.43
CA ASN A 269 16.41 30.65 37.61
C ASN A 269 17.45 30.87 38.70
N ASP A 270 18.32 29.89 38.97
CA ASP A 270 19.38 29.99 39.96
C ASP A 270 20.41 31.05 39.56
N ALA A 271 20.81 31.08 38.30
CA ALA A 271 21.72 32.11 37.77
C ALA A 271 21.12 33.52 37.88
N HIS A 272 19.83 33.66 37.58
CA HIS A 272 19.11 34.93 37.73
C HIS A 272 19.09 35.39 39.20
N ALA A 273 18.72 34.50 40.14
CA ALA A 273 18.69 34.82 41.56
C ALA A 273 20.07 35.21 42.11
N ALA A 274 21.13 34.50 41.71
CA ALA A 274 22.50 34.81 42.09
C ALA A 274 22.95 36.18 41.57
N TRP A 275 22.60 36.51 40.32
CA TRP A 275 22.93 37.80 39.72
C TRP A 275 22.22 38.96 40.43
N ILE A 276 20.91 38.83 40.71
CA ILE A 276 20.14 39.84 41.44
C ILE A 276 20.80 40.12 42.80
N LYS A 277 21.10 39.07 43.56
CA LYS A 277 21.73 39.20 44.87
C LYS A 277 23.09 39.91 44.79
N ALA A 278 23.92 39.57 43.82
CA ALA A 278 25.23 40.20 43.64
C ALA A 278 25.10 41.68 43.23
N PHE A 279 24.13 42.01 42.38
CA PHE A 279 23.85 43.37 41.97
C PHE A 279 23.35 44.23 43.14
N GLU A 280 22.39 43.72 43.91
CA GLU A 280 21.87 44.39 45.11
C GLU A 280 22.97 44.66 46.14
N GLN A 281 23.87 43.70 46.37
CA GLN A 281 25.00 43.88 47.27
C GLN A 281 25.95 44.99 46.76
N THR A 282 26.33 44.92 45.48
CA THR A 282 27.22 45.93 44.87
C THR A 282 26.60 47.33 44.92
N HIS A 283 25.28 47.42 44.71
CA HIS A 283 24.52 48.66 44.84
C HIS A 283 24.55 49.19 46.27
N ALA A 284 24.28 48.34 47.27
CA ALA A 284 24.31 48.72 48.68
C ALA A 284 25.70 49.22 49.11
N ASP A 285 26.77 48.51 48.71
CA ASP A 285 28.15 48.91 48.99
C ASP A 285 28.49 50.26 48.37
N SER A 286 28.07 50.47 47.11
CA SER A 286 28.26 51.73 46.38
C SER A 286 27.55 52.91 47.06
N VAL A 287 26.30 52.71 47.50
CA VAL A 287 25.53 53.70 48.26
C VAL A 287 26.24 54.02 49.58
N GLY A 288 26.71 53.00 50.31
CA GLY A 288 27.44 53.18 51.56
C GLY A 288 28.71 54.02 51.43
N ILE A 289 29.47 53.87 50.34
CA ILE A 289 30.65 54.72 50.05
C ILE A 289 30.24 56.19 49.89
N VAL A 290 29.19 56.44 49.09
CA VAL A 290 28.70 57.80 48.83
C VAL A 290 28.16 58.45 50.10
N GLU A 291 27.41 57.70 50.92
CA GLU A 291 26.89 58.16 52.21
C GLU A 291 28.04 58.52 53.17
N THR A 292 29.05 57.66 53.28
CA THR A 292 30.23 57.90 54.13
C THR A 292 30.98 59.17 53.70
N ALA A 293 31.20 59.35 52.40
CA ALA A 293 31.86 60.56 51.89
C ALA A 293 31.01 61.83 52.13
N SER A 294 29.69 61.73 51.99
CA SER A 294 28.76 62.82 52.29
C SER A 294 28.83 63.24 53.76
N ASP A 295 28.91 62.28 54.68
CA ASP A 295 29.06 62.52 56.11
C ASP A 295 30.40 63.21 56.45
N GLU A 296 31.50 62.79 55.81
CA GLU A 296 32.80 63.46 55.98
C GLU A 296 32.78 64.91 55.47
N LEU A 297 32.16 65.15 54.30
CA LEU A 297 31.98 66.50 53.78
C LEU A 297 31.12 67.36 54.72
N LYS A 298 30.09 66.78 55.34
CA LYS A 298 29.26 67.45 56.34
C LYS A 298 30.05 67.83 57.59
N ARG A 299 30.88 66.93 58.12
CA ARG A 299 31.77 67.20 59.27
C ARG A 299 32.78 68.31 58.96
N PHE A 300 33.36 68.29 57.76
CA PHE A 300 34.25 69.35 57.31
C PHE A 300 33.53 70.69 57.17
N SER A 301 32.33 70.69 56.61
CA SER A 301 31.48 71.89 56.50
C SER A 301 31.21 72.53 57.87
N THR A 302 30.86 71.73 58.90
CA THR A 302 30.71 72.21 60.28
C THR A 302 32.00 72.82 60.82
N THR A 303 33.15 72.16 60.58
CA THR A 303 34.47 72.68 61.00
C THR A 303 34.78 74.03 60.36
N VAL A 304 34.50 74.19 59.07
CA VAL A 304 34.65 75.45 58.32
C VAL A 304 33.71 76.52 58.88
N HIS A 305 32.47 76.15 59.18
CA HIS A 305 31.46 77.06 59.73
C HIS A 305 31.84 77.60 61.12
N GLU A 306 32.24 76.73 62.05
CA GLU A 306 32.71 77.12 63.39
C GLU A 306 33.96 78.02 63.31
N THR A 307 34.90 77.64 62.45
CA THR A 307 36.12 78.40 62.20
C THR A 307 35.79 79.82 61.73
N LYS A 308 34.86 79.95 60.78
CA LYS A 308 34.38 81.23 60.28
C LYS A 308 33.76 82.07 61.40
N ILE A 309 32.86 81.50 62.20
CA ILE A 309 32.21 82.22 63.31
C ILE A 309 33.26 82.73 64.31
N LEU A 310 34.21 81.88 64.71
CA LEU A 310 35.25 82.24 65.66
C LEU A 310 36.12 83.38 65.14
N LEU A 311 36.57 83.31 63.88
CA LEU A 311 37.36 84.37 63.26
C LEU A 311 36.56 85.68 63.13
N GLN A 312 35.28 85.61 62.79
CA GLN A 312 34.40 86.79 62.76
C GLN A 312 34.23 87.43 64.15
N SER A 313 34.09 86.63 65.20
CA SER A 313 33.98 87.12 66.58
C SER A 313 35.28 87.79 67.05
N VAL A 314 36.44 87.15 66.82
CA VAL A 314 37.75 87.71 67.19
C VAL A 314 38.10 88.94 66.35
N LEU A 315 37.62 89.04 65.10
CA LEU A 315 37.77 90.26 64.28
C LEU A 315 37.02 91.46 64.88
N LYS A 316 35.87 91.23 65.51
CA LYS A 316 35.05 92.31 66.10
C LYS A 316 35.59 92.83 67.43
N SER A 317 36.14 91.95 68.28
CA SER A 317 36.45 92.28 69.68
C SER A 317 37.83 91.83 70.18
N GLY A 318 38.66 91.20 69.35
CA GLY A 318 39.98 90.70 69.73
C GLY A 318 41.12 91.72 69.56
N SER A 319 42.20 91.56 70.32
CA SER A 319 43.43 92.33 70.12
C SER A 319 44.20 91.89 68.87
N PRO A 320 45.08 92.72 68.28
CA PRO A 320 45.89 92.32 67.12
C PRO A 320 46.70 91.03 67.33
N LYS A 321 47.23 90.84 68.55
CA LYS A 321 47.94 89.61 68.94
C LYS A 321 47.00 88.39 68.92
N GLN A 322 45.81 88.50 69.51
CA GLN A 322 44.85 87.40 69.53
C GLN A 322 44.32 87.07 68.13
N LEU A 323 44.12 88.08 67.28
CA LEU A 323 43.69 87.91 65.89
C LEU A 323 44.72 87.12 65.07
N PHE A 324 46.01 87.46 65.21
CA PHE A 324 47.08 86.72 64.55
C PHE A 324 47.15 85.25 65.03
N VAL A 325 47.12 85.02 66.35
CA VAL A 325 47.21 83.68 66.94
C VAL A 325 46.01 82.81 66.55
N THR A 326 44.78 83.32 66.73
CA THR A 326 43.56 82.57 66.38
C THR A 326 43.54 82.24 64.90
N LYS A 327 43.91 83.18 64.00
CA LYS A 327 44.01 82.92 62.56
C LYS A 327 44.93 81.74 62.26
N GLN A 328 46.16 81.74 62.78
CA GLN A 328 47.11 80.68 62.48
C GLN A 328 46.66 79.32 63.04
N ASN A 329 46.10 79.28 64.25
CA ASN A 329 45.57 78.04 64.82
C ASN A 329 44.39 77.48 64.01
N GLN A 330 43.48 78.35 63.54
CA GLN A 330 42.36 77.90 62.70
C GLN A 330 42.81 77.44 61.32
N LEU A 331 43.77 78.12 60.69
CA LEU A 331 44.34 77.66 59.42
C LEU A 331 45.03 76.31 59.55
N ALA A 332 45.76 76.08 60.65
CA ALA A 332 46.34 74.77 60.96
C ALA A 332 45.26 73.69 61.14
N ARG A 333 44.17 73.99 61.87
CA ARG A 333 43.02 73.09 62.05
C ARG A 333 42.37 72.70 60.71
N ILE A 334 42.15 73.67 59.82
CA ILE A 334 41.59 73.41 58.48
C ILE A 334 42.53 72.54 57.65
N ASN A 335 43.83 72.85 57.64
CA ASN A 335 44.82 72.06 56.91
C ASN A 335 44.92 70.61 57.42
N ASN A 336 44.80 70.40 58.73
CA ASN A 336 44.78 69.06 59.32
C ASN A 336 43.54 68.27 58.85
N HIS A 337 42.35 68.91 58.85
CA HIS A 337 41.13 68.26 58.38
C HIS A 337 41.20 67.94 56.88
N ILE A 338 41.71 68.86 56.04
CA ILE A 338 41.92 68.60 54.61
C ILE A 338 42.89 67.43 54.39
N SER A 339 43.97 67.35 55.18
CA SER A 339 44.93 66.24 55.10
C SER A 339 44.28 64.91 55.48
N HIS A 340 43.39 64.92 56.48
CA HIS A 340 42.59 63.74 56.84
C HIS A 340 41.66 63.34 55.68
N LEU A 341 40.90 64.26 55.08
CA LEU A 341 40.04 63.95 53.93
C LEU A 341 40.83 63.35 52.76
N LYS A 342 42.01 63.90 52.46
CA LYS A 342 42.90 63.37 51.41
C LYS A 342 43.43 61.96 51.73
N SER A 343 43.54 61.60 53.00
CA SER A 343 43.99 60.28 53.41
C SER A 343 42.91 59.20 53.32
N LEU A 344 41.63 59.61 53.19
CA LEU A 344 40.52 58.69 53.02
C LEU A 344 40.42 58.24 51.56
N ASP A 345 40.37 56.93 51.33
CA ASP A 345 40.17 56.34 50.00
C ASP A 345 38.66 56.27 49.65
N LEU A 346 37.99 57.42 49.68
CA LEU A 346 36.52 57.52 49.58
C LEU A 346 36.03 58.34 48.38
N TRP A 347 36.94 58.90 47.58
CA TRP A 347 36.60 59.90 46.55
C TRP A 347 36.39 59.32 45.14
N ASN A 348 36.56 58.01 44.98
CA ASN A 348 36.31 57.31 43.72
C ASN A 348 34.83 56.88 43.64
N PHE A 349 33.96 57.80 43.25
CA PHE A 349 32.51 57.54 43.24
C PHE A 349 32.07 56.69 42.04
N PRO A 350 31.13 55.75 42.25
CA PRO A 350 30.47 55.08 41.15
C PRO A 350 29.51 56.05 40.42
N GLU A 351 29.72 56.25 39.10
CA GLU A 351 28.95 57.22 38.31
C GLU A 351 27.82 56.60 37.47
N LYS A 352 27.93 55.31 37.09
CA LYS A 352 26.94 54.63 36.24
C LYS A 352 26.98 53.10 36.40
N TYR A 353 25.85 52.46 36.11
CA TYR A 353 25.77 51.01 35.92
C TYR A 353 25.92 50.64 34.44
N THR A 354 26.55 49.50 34.17
CA THR A 354 26.53 48.88 32.84
C THR A 354 25.42 47.83 32.78
N GLN A 355 24.60 47.86 31.73
CA GLN A 355 23.60 46.83 31.51
C GLN A 355 24.27 45.49 31.18
N PRO A 356 23.82 44.35 31.74
CA PRO A 356 24.33 43.03 31.36
C PRO A 356 24.10 42.74 29.87
N ASP A 357 24.98 41.92 29.28
CA ASP A 357 24.77 41.42 27.93
C ASP A 357 23.66 40.35 27.93
N PHE A 358 22.52 40.67 27.30
CA PHE A 358 21.36 39.78 27.14
C PHE A 358 21.36 39.01 25.81
N ASN A 359 22.45 39.02 25.04
CA ASN A 359 22.52 38.35 23.74
C ASN A 359 22.20 36.85 23.82
N PHE A 360 22.62 36.17 24.89
CA PHE A 360 22.29 34.77 25.13
C PHE A 360 20.78 34.51 25.28
N LEU A 361 20.07 35.34 26.06
CA LEU A 361 18.61 35.22 26.23
C LEU A 361 17.86 35.54 24.92
N LYS A 362 18.36 36.50 24.13
CA LYS A 362 17.82 36.79 22.80
C LYS A 362 18.00 35.61 21.83
N GLN A 363 19.12 34.90 21.89
CA GLN A 363 19.35 33.70 21.08
C GLN A 363 18.39 32.56 21.45
N LEU A 364 18.19 32.31 22.75
CA LEU A 364 17.21 31.33 23.25
C LEU A 364 15.78 31.67 22.79
N SER A 365 15.38 32.94 22.85
CA SER A 365 14.05 33.40 22.42
C SER A 365 13.81 33.26 20.91
N ASN A 366 14.86 33.25 20.09
CA ASN A 366 14.75 33.23 18.62
C ASN A 366 14.70 31.81 18.04
N GLN A 367 15.06 30.77 18.80
CA GLN A 367 14.98 29.37 18.36
C GLN A 367 13.65 28.75 18.84
N MET A 368 12.57 28.96 18.08
CA MET A 368 11.21 28.54 18.48
C MET A 368 10.83 27.10 18.10
N LYS A 369 11.75 26.23 17.68
CA LYS A 369 11.38 24.90 17.18
C LYS A 369 12.32 23.80 17.65
N PHE A 370 11.76 22.88 18.43
CA PHE A 370 12.32 21.53 18.55
C PHE A 370 12.19 20.84 17.19
N GLU A 371 13.19 20.04 16.82
CA GLU A 371 13.11 19.21 15.63
C GLU A 371 12.02 18.13 15.78
N ASP A 372 11.38 17.76 14.68
CA ASP A 372 10.38 16.70 14.68
C ASP A 372 11.03 15.35 15.05
N VAL A 373 10.30 14.52 15.82
CA VAL A 373 10.73 13.14 16.09
C VAL A 373 10.65 12.33 14.79
N ASN A 374 11.81 11.99 14.24
CA ASN A 374 11.89 11.20 13.03
C ASN A 374 11.55 9.72 13.30
N MET A 375 10.47 9.23 12.72
CA MET A 375 10.15 7.80 12.72
C MET A 375 10.97 7.06 11.66
N SER A 376 11.85 6.16 12.08
CA SER A 376 12.50 5.21 11.18
C SER A 376 11.48 4.15 10.72
N LYS A 377 11.20 4.13 9.42
CA LYS A 377 10.34 3.09 8.82
C LYS A 377 11.19 1.87 8.49
N GLY A 378 10.95 0.76 9.17
CA GLY A 378 11.46 -0.55 8.77
C GLY A 378 10.66 -1.15 7.62
N THR A 379 11.27 -2.04 6.84
CA THR A 379 10.58 -2.83 5.81
C THR A 379 9.67 -3.86 6.48
N SER A 380 8.41 -3.96 6.03
CA SER A 380 7.49 -4.98 6.52
C SER A 380 7.74 -6.31 5.81
N GLY A 381 8.24 -7.32 6.53
CA GLY A 381 8.42 -8.68 6.02
C GLY A 381 7.11 -9.45 5.79
N THR A 382 5.95 -8.87 6.13
CA THR A 382 4.64 -9.53 6.04
C THR A 382 4.32 -10.02 4.63
N ILE A 383 4.53 -9.18 3.61
CA ILE A 383 4.28 -9.56 2.22
C ILE A 383 5.28 -10.64 1.77
N GLU A 384 6.51 -10.61 2.28
CA GLU A 384 7.55 -11.58 1.93
C GLU A 384 7.22 -12.98 2.41
N THR A 385 6.71 -13.10 3.65
CA THR A 385 6.29 -14.40 4.20
C THR A 385 5.06 -14.93 3.46
N ILE A 386 4.09 -14.07 3.11
CA ILE A 386 2.93 -14.49 2.31
C ILE A 386 3.39 -15.00 0.93
N LEU A 387 4.21 -14.24 0.22
CA LEU A 387 4.71 -14.63 -1.10
C LEU A 387 5.57 -15.90 -1.07
N TYR A 388 6.31 -16.14 0.02
CA TYR A 388 7.08 -17.38 0.22
C TYR A 388 6.16 -18.61 0.30
N THR A 389 5.10 -18.53 1.11
CA THR A 389 4.15 -19.65 1.26
C THR A 389 3.41 -19.92 -0.04
N PHE A 390 2.97 -18.87 -0.76
CA PHE A 390 2.29 -19.02 -2.06
C PHE A 390 3.18 -19.58 -3.17
N ARG A 391 4.48 -19.25 -3.17
CA ARG A 391 5.45 -19.82 -4.13
C ARG A 391 5.48 -21.35 -4.05
N ASN A 392 5.38 -21.92 -2.85
CA ASN A 392 5.40 -23.37 -2.66
C ASN A 392 4.13 -24.05 -3.19
N VAL A 393 3.03 -23.30 -3.36
CA VAL A 393 1.76 -23.78 -3.92
C VAL A 393 1.77 -23.72 -5.45
N THR A 394 2.28 -22.63 -6.05
CA THR A 394 2.07 -22.36 -7.49
C THR A 394 3.28 -22.59 -8.39
N GLY A 395 4.50 -22.73 -7.85
CA GLY A 395 5.71 -22.95 -8.65
C GLY A 395 6.10 -21.81 -9.61
N SER A 396 5.48 -20.62 -9.49
CA SER A 396 5.54 -19.59 -10.53
C SER A 396 6.75 -18.64 -10.45
N ASP A 397 7.41 -18.47 -11.60
CA ASP A 397 8.60 -17.61 -11.76
C ASP A 397 8.29 -16.12 -11.52
N ILE A 398 7.07 -15.70 -11.85
CA ILE A 398 6.60 -14.33 -11.62
C ILE A 398 6.55 -14.07 -10.10
N PHE A 399 6.05 -15.02 -9.31
CA PHE A 399 6.01 -14.88 -7.85
C PHE A 399 7.40 -14.96 -7.21
N ARG A 400 8.31 -15.79 -7.73
CA ARG A 400 9.72 -15.81 -7.32
C ARG A 400 10.37 -14.43 -7.47
N ARG A 401 10.23 -13.78 -8.63
CA ARG A 401 10.76 -12.42 -8.86
C ARG A 401 10.07 -11.37 -7.99
N LYS A 402 8.75 -11.46 -7.79
CA LYS A 402 8.01 -10.57 -6.88
C LYS A 402 8.55 -10.66 -5.44
N GLN A 403 8.86 -11.86 -4.94
CA GLN A 403 9.43 -12.09 -3.61
C GLN A 403 10.82 -11.44 -3.45
N GLU A 404 11.73 -11.62 -4.43
CA GLU A 404 13.05 -10.99 -4.37
C GLU A 404 12.96 -9.46 -4.41
N MET A 405 12.00 -8.94 -5.17
CA MET A 405 11.82 -7.51 -5.39
C MET A 405 11.05 -6.80 -4.27
N SER A 406 10.18 -7.48 -3.53
CA SER A 406 9.45 -6.91 -2.38
C SER A 406 10.35 -6.54 -1.20
N ARG A 407 11.57 -7.10 -1.14
CA ARG A 407 12.58 -6.82 -0.09
C ARG A 407 13.17 -5.41 -0.14
N LYS A 408 12.87 -4.62 -1.17
CA LYS A 408 13.53 -3.32 -1.42
C LYS A 408 12.51 -2.19 -1.41
N ASP A 409 12.81 -1.12 -0.69
CA ASP A 409 12.08 0.15 -0.80
C ASP A 409 12.48 0.83 -2.12
N TRP A 410 11.66 0.64 -3.15
CA TRP A 410 11.93 1.10 -4.51
C TRP A 410 12.11 2.62 -4.64
N MET A 411 11.62 3.41 -3.69
CA MET A 411 11.83 4.88 -3.69
C MET A 411 13.23 5.27 -3.17
N LYS A 412 13.95 4.36 -2.52
CA LYS A 412 15.31 4.57 -1.98
C LYS A 412 16.40 3.83 -2.75
N VAL A 413 16.04 2.92 -3.66
CA VAL A 413 17.02 2.16 -4.47
C VAL A 413 17.73 3.08 -5.46
N SER A 414 19.05 3.00 -5.52
CA SER A 414 19.84 3.60 -6.61
C SER A 414 19.93 2.61 -7.78
N PHE A 415 19.65 3.08 -8.99
CA PHE A 415 19.78 2.26 -10.21
C PHE A 415 21.19 2.37 -10.75
N LYS A 416 21.82 1.22 -11.04
CA LYS A 416 23.13 1.14 -11.69
C LYS A 416 22.97 0.47 -13.05
N LEU A 417 23.61 1.05 -14.07
CA LEU A 417 23.72 0.41 -15.38
C LEU A 417 24.57 -0.87 -15.24
N THR A 418 23.96 -2.02 -15.55
CA THR A 418 24.62 -3.33 -15.52
C THR A 418 25.11 -3.78 -16.89
N SER A 419 24.36 -3.47 -17.96
CA SER A 419 24.67 -3.86 -19.34
C SER A 419 24.16 -2.84 -20.34
N LYS A 420 24.80 -2.74 -21.51
CA LYS A 420 24.36 -1.91 -22.65
C LYS A 420 24.37 -2.68 -23.97
N ILE A 421 23.37 -2.45 -24.81
CA ILE A 421 23.35 -2.93 -26.20
C ILE A 421 23.75 -1.76 -27.11
N ARG A 422 24.78 -1.94 -27.95
CA ARG A 422 25.28 -0.90 -28.86
C ARG A 422 24.49 -0.93 -30.19
N ASN A 423 24.37 0.24 -30.85
CA ASN A 423 23.83 0.37 -32.21
C ASN A 423 22.38 -0.10 -32.42
N LEU A 424 21.50 0.19 -31.46
CA LEU A 424 20.06 -0.06 -31.60
C LEU A 424 19.42 0.88 -32.62
N SER A 425 18.49 0.33 -33.41
CA SER A 425 17.65 1.10 -34.33
C SER A 425 16.80 2.12 -33.58
N GLU A 426 16.57 3.31 -34.16
CA GLU A 426 15.70 4.34 -33.56
C GLU A 426 14.23 3.91 -33.42
N TYR A 427 13.88 2.76 -34.00
CA TYR A 427 12.53 2.23 -34.05
C TYR A 427 12.28 1.06 -33.09
N VAL A 428 13.16 0.81 -32.13
CA VAL A 428 12.95 -0.16 -31.04
C VAL A 428 12.36 0.58 -29.84
N TYR A 429 11.12 0.24 -29.47
CA TYR A 429 10.34 0.96 -28.44
C TYR A 429 9.90 0.08 -27.25
N TYR A 430 10.16 -1.23 -27.33
CA TYR A 430 9.76 -2.19 -26.31
C TYR A 430 10.89 -3.18 -26.06
N GLY A 431 10.95 -3.69 -24.84
CA GLY A 431 11.80 -4.80 -24.47
C GLY A 431 11.20 -5.57 -23.32
N LEU A 432 11.38 -6.89 -23.35
CA LEU A 432 10.80 -7.78 -22.36
C LEU A 432 11.83 -8.82 -21.92
N PHE A 433 11.93 -9.02 -20.61
CA PHE A 433 12.75 -10.08 -20.07
C PHE A 433 12.03 -11.42 -20.25
N VAL A 434 12.68 -12.32 -20.98
CA VAL A 434 12.26 -13.73 -21.15
C VAL A 434 13.05 -14.66 -20.23
N HIS A 435 14.07 -14.13 -19.56
CA HIS A 435 14.89 -14.81 -18.55
C HIS A 435 15.53 -13.76 -17.61
N ASP A 436 16.26 -14.15 -16.57
CA ASP A 436 16.91 -13.22 -15.62
C ASP A 436 17.98 -12.35 -16.30
N THR A 437 18.54 -12.83 -17.42
CA THR A 437 19.62 -12.19 -18.15
C THR A 437 19.35 -12.01 -19.64
N LYS A 438 18.15 -12.35 -20.13
CA LYS A 438 17.82 -12.34 -21.56
C LYS A 438 16.64 -11.42 -21.85
N ILE A 439 16.80 -10.52 -22.82
CA ILE A 439 15.78 -9.55 -23.23
C ILE A 439 15.44 -9.78 -24.71
N ILE A 440 14.15 -9.90 -25.04
CA ILE A 440 13.65 -9.87 -26.41
C ILE A 440 13.27 -8.45 -26.83
N LEU A 441 13.67 -8.07 -28.04
CA LEU A 441 13.44 -6.75 -28.63
C LEU A 441 12.83 -6.88 -30.04
N PRO A 442 11.80 -6.09 -30.39
CA PRO A 442 11.18 -6.09 -31.71
C PRO A 442 11.87 -5.05 -32.60
N PHE A 443 12.31 -5.47 -33.78
CA PHE A 443 12.94 -4.63 -34.79
C PHE A 443 12.02 -4.49 -35.99
N ARG A 444 11.88 -3.26 -36.49
CA ARG A 444 11.04 -2.96 -37.67
C ARG A 444 11.76 -3.11 -39.00
N ASN A 445 13.09 -2.96 -39.02
CA ASN A 445 13.87 -3.02 -40.26
C ASN A 445 15.26 -3.64 -40.03
N PRO A 446 15.55 -4.84 -40.57
CA PRO A 446 14.55 -5.77 -41.12
C PRO A 446 13.59 -6.26 -40.01
N PRO A 447 12.32 -6.58 -40.33
CA PRO A 447 11.36 -7.11 -39.36
C PRO A 447 11.90 -8.36 -38.66
N SER A 448 12.14 -8.28 -37.35
CA SER A 448 12.72 -9.38 -36.59
C SER A 448 12.51 -9.24 -35.09
N LEU A 449 12.49 -10.36 -34.38
CA LEU A 449 12.61 -10.42 -32.93
C LEU A 449 14.03 -10.85 -32.57
N LYS A 450 14.74 -10.04 -31.79
CA LYS A 450 16.13 -10.32 -31.41
C LYS A 450 16.24 -10.48 -29.91
N ILE A 451 16.88 -11.57 -29.49
CA ILE A 451 17.13 -11.85 -28.08
C ILE A 451 18.57 -11.48 -27.76
N PHE A 452 18.75 -10.70 -26.71
CA PHE A 452 20.05 -10.24 -26.22
C PHE A 452 20.34 -10.82 -24.84
N ASP A 453 21.54 -11.35 -24.67
CA ASP A 453 22.09 -11.68 -23.35
C ASP A 453 22.76 -10.45 -22.74
N VAL A 454 22.22 -9.99 -21.62
CA VAL A 454 22.67 -8.83 -20.85
C VAL A 454 23.33 -9.21 -19.52
N SER A 455 23.75 -10.47 -19.35
CA SER A 455 24.52 -10.93 -18.18
C SER A 455 25.88 -10.24 -18.03
N LYS A 456 26.42 -9.70 -19.13
CA LYS A 456 27.69 -8.97 -19.18
C LYS A 456 27.48 -7.49 -19.44
N THR A 457 28.52 -6.68 -19.25
CA THR A 457 28.48 -5.22 -19.47
C THR A 457 28.10 -4.81 -20.88
N GLU A 458 28.31 -5.67 -21.87
CA GLU A 458 27.83 -5.47 -23.25
C GLU A 458 26.85 -6.57 -23.62
N GLY A 459 25.62 -6.15 -23.92
CA GLY A 459 24.55 -7.03 -24.35
C GLY A 459 24.85 -7.60 -25.74
N LYS A 460 24.88 -8.92 -25.87
CA LYS A 460 25.13 -9.60 -27.14
C LYS A 460 23.84 -10.18 -27.69
N CYS A 461 23.56 -9.96 -28.96
CA CYS A 461 22.47 -10.67 -29.64
C CYS A 461 22.84 -12.15 -29.73
N ILE A 462 22.02 -13.01 -29.15
CA ILE A 462 22.21 -14.47 -29.12
C ILE A 462 21.23 -15.20 -30.05
N HIS A 463 20.13 -14.56 -30.45
CA HIS A 463 19.16 -15.10 -31.40
C HIS A 463 18.50 -13.99 -32.22
N THR A 464 18.18 -14.28 -33.47
CA THR A 464 17.39 -13.41 -34.35
C THR A 464 16.34 -14.25 -35.05
N GLU A 465 15.08 -14.01 -34.71
CA GLU A 465 13.92 -14.58 -35.38
C GLU A 465 13.46 -13.59 -36.46
N LEU A 466 13.41 -14.02 -37.72
CA LEU A 466 12.94 -13.15 -38.81
C LEU A 466 11.41 -13.14 -38.82
N CYS A 467 10.82 -11.96 -38.94
CA CYS A 467 9.38 -11.81 -39.06
C CYS A 467 9.00 -11.48 -40.50
N GLN A 468 7.84 -11.98 -40.95
CA GLN A 468 7.30 -11.59 -42.25
C GLN A 468 6.78 -10.15 -42.23
N GLU A 469 6.11 -9.78 -41.13
CA GLU A 469 5.54 -8.46 -40.90
C GLU A 469 6.29 -7.71 -39.81
N THR A 470 6.07 -6.39 -39.72
CA THR A 470 6.71 -5.53 -38.71
C THR A 470 6.16 -5.81 -37.30
N PRO A 471 6.98 -6.28 -36.34
CA PRO A 471 6.55 -6.40 -34.95
C PRO A 471 6.47 -5.02 -34.29
N TYR A 472 5.39 -4.77 -33.56
CA TYR A 472 5.13 -3.51 -32.86
C TYR A 472 5.29 -3.65 -31.35
N GLY A 473 4.35 -4.34 -30.68
CA GLY A 473 4.28 -4.46 -29.22
C GLY A 473 4.42 -5.90 -28.76
N LEU A 474 4.74 -6.09 -27.48
CA LEU A 474 4.95 -7.41 -26.89
C LEU A 474 4.57 -7.45 -25.40
N CYS A 475 3.98 -8.55 -24.95
CA CYS A 475 3.73 -8.85 -23.53
C CYS A 475 3.78 -10.35 -23.24
N HIS A 476 4.07 -10.71 -21.98
CA HIS A 476 3.95 -12.10 -21.54
C HIS A 476 2.50 -12.57 -21.60
N SER A 477 2.27 -13.79 -22.06
CA SER A 477 0.93 -14.38 -22.16
C SER A 477 0.20 -14.45 -20.81
N ARG A 478 0.93 -14.58 -19.70
CA ARG A 478 0.45 -14.77 -18.32
C ARG A 478 -0.50 -15.97 -18.10
N VAL A 479 -0.96 -16.65 -19.15
CA VAL A 479 -1.82 -17.86 -19.11
C VAL A 479 -1.21 -18.97 -18.25
N ASN A 480 0.10 -19.19 -18.33
CA ASN A 480 0.79 -20.28 -17.63
C ASN A 480 1.72 -19.81 -16.50
N GLU A 481 1.61 -18.54 -16.07
CA GLU A 481 2.51 -17.87 -15.11
C GLU A 481 4.04 -18.04 -15.38
N SER A 482 4.39 -18.45 -16.60
CA SER A 482 5.76 -18.61 -17.07
C SER A 482 6.19 -17.37 -17.87
N LEU A 483 7.49 -17.10 -17.89
CA LEU A 483 8.07 -15.98 -18.63
C LEU A 483 8.41 -16.33 -20.09
N ASN A 484 8.11 -17.56 -20.51
CA ASN A 484 8.56 -18.14 -21.78
C ASN A 484 7.55 -17.86 -22.90
N GLU A 485 6.28 -17.61 -22.59
CA GLU A 485 5.26 -17.33 -23.59
C GLU A 485 5.04 -15.83 -23.77
N VAL A 486 5.21 -15.34 -25.01
CA VAL A 486 5.17 -13.92 -25.35
C VAL A 486 4.24 -13.69 -26.54
N TYR A 487 3.24 -12.84 -26.35
CA TYR A 487 2.46 -12.28 -27.44
C TYR A 487 3.26 -11.20 -28.16
N VAL A 488 3.24 -11.22 -29.49
CA VAL A 488 3.84 -10.21 -30.36
C VAL A 488 2.80 -9.68 -31.32
N SER A 489 2.57 -8.37 -31.27
CA SER A 489 1.63 -7.70 -32.17
C SER A 489 2.28 -7.32 -33.49
N PHE A 490 1.58 -7.62 -34.59
CA PHE A 490 1.91 -7.25 -35.96
C PHE A 490 0.85 -6.31 -36.57
N LEU A 491 0.31 -5.41 -35.74
CA LEU A 491 -0.77 -4.47 -36.08
C LEU A 491 -2.13 -5.12 -36.28
N ASN A 492 -2.30 -6.00 -37.28
CA ASN A 492 -3.60 -6.60 -37.62
C ASN A 492 -3.80 -8.01 -37.07
N PHE A 493 -2.74 -8.61 -36.52
CA PHE A 493 -2.77 -9.91 -35.86
C PHE A 493 -1.75 -9.93 -34.72
N VAL A 494 -1.90 -10.89 -33.83
CA VAL A 494 -0.96 -11.18 -32.74
C VAL A 494 -0.50 -12.62 -32.88
N ASP A 495 0.80 -12.84 -32.81
CA ASP A 495 1.35 -14.19 -32.70
C ASP A 495 1.74 -14.47 -31.24
N LEU A 496 1.45 -15.69 -30.78
CA LEU A 496 1.96 -16.22 -29.53
C LEU A 496 3.23 -17.03 -29.81
N TYR A 497 4.34 -16.62 -29.19
CA TYR A 497 5.62 -17.35 -29.25
C TYR A 497 5.92 -18.02 -27.91
N SER A 498 6.39 -19.27 -27.96
CA SER A 498 7.12 -19.91 -26.87
C SER A 498 8.61 -19.69 -27.08
N ILE A 499 9.27 -19.11 -26.08
CA ILE A 499 10.69 -18.75 -26.10
C ILE A 499 11.37 -19.58 -25.02
N ASP A 500 12.10 -20.59 -25.46
CA ASP A 500 13.03 -21.31 -24.61
C ASP A 500 14.42 -20.69 -24.76
N VAL A 501 15.12 -20.45 -23.65
CA VAL A 501 16.43 -19.77 -23.64
C VAL A 501 17.59 -20.67 -23.24
N GLU A 502 17.34 -21.90 -22.77
CA GLU A 502 18.38 -22.82 -22.28
C GLU A 502 18.11 -24.26 -22.76
N PRO A 503 19.11 -25.00 -23.31
CA PRO A 503 20.52 -24.65 -23.49
C PRO A 503 20.81 -23.83 -24.77
N MET A 504 19.88 -23.76 -25.73
CA MET A 504 19.94 -22.90 -26.91
C MET A 504 18.63 -22.17 -27.08
N VAL A 505 18.69 -20.92 -27.56
CA VAL A 505 17.48 -20.13 -27.74
C VAL A 505 16.62 -20.71 -28.88
N LYS A 506 15.36 -21.01 -28.57
CA LYS A 506 14.38 -21.50 -29.53
C LYS A 506 13.12 -20.66 -29.43
N CYS A 507 12.76 -20.00 -30.53
CA CYS A 507 11.48 -19.31 -30.69
C CYS A 507 10.53 -20.19 -31.49
N THR A 508 9.44 -20.65 -30.87
CA THR A 508 8.42 -21.48 -31.52
C THR A 508 7.12 -20.68 -31.59
N LYS A 509 6.64 -20.37 -32.80
CA LYS A 509 5.31 -19.77 -32.97
C LYS A 509 4.24 -20.82 -32.65
N LEU A 510 3.42 -20.55 -31.63
CA LEU A 510 2.35 -21.43 -31.16
C LEU A 510 1.03 -21.14 -31.86
N GLN A 511 0.67 -19.87 -32.00
CA GLN A 511 -0.64 -19.45 -32.50
C GLN A 511 -0.55 -18.10 -33.20
N THR A 512 -1.46 -17.86 -34.15
CA THR A 512 -1.75 -16.53 -34.73
C THR A 512 -3.21 -16.19 -34.44
N ILE A 513 -3.46 -15.01 -33.87
CA ILE A 513 -4.77 -14.47 -33.51
C ILE A 513 -5.05 -13.27 -34.41
N GLN A 514 -6.13 -13.32 -35.19
CA GLN A 514 -6.53 -12.20 -36.05
C GLN A 514 -7.26 -11.14 -35.23
N LEU A 515 -6.90 -9.87 -35.42
CA LEU A 515 -7.50 -8.77 -34.67
C LEU A 515 -8.64 -8.11 -35.45
N SER A 516 -9.74 -7.82 -34.75
CA SER A 516 -10.86 -7.05 -35.31
C SER A 516 -10.53 -5.56 -35.49
N LYS A 517 -9.55 -5.06 -34.73
CA LYS A 517 -9.06 -3.69 -34.76
C LYS A 517 -7.53 -3.69 -34.75
N PRO A 518 -6.86 -2.75 -35.43
CA PRO A 518 -5.41 -2.67 -35.38
C PRO A 518 -4.93 -2.37 -33.95
N MET A 519 -3.92 -3.09 -33.46
CA MET A 519 -3.32 -2.88 -32.15
C MET A 519 -1.81 -2.78 -32.30
N LYS A 520 -1.18 -1.66 -31.89
CA LYS A 520 0.29 -1.49 -31.95
C LYS A 520 0.95 -1.83 -30.62
N ALA A 521 0.38 -1.34 -29.54
CA ALA A 521 0.83 -1.63 -28.19
C ALA A 521 -0.08 -2.68 -27.57
N ILE A 522 0.50 -3.60 -26.82
CA ILE A 522 -0.21 -4.67 -26.09
C ILE A 522 0.43 -4.83 -24.71
N SER A 523 -0.38 -5.06 -23.70
CA SER A 523 0.04 -5.40 -22.34
C SER A 523 -0.99 -6.31 -21.72
N CYS A 524 -0.50 -7.33 -21.06
CA CYS A 524 -1.32 -8.43 -20.57
C CYS A 524 -1.59 -8.23 -19.07
N GLY A 525 -2.86 -8.14 -18.70
CA GLY A 525 -3.34 -8.21 -17.32
C GLY A 525 -3.60 -9.66 -16.87
N LEU A 526 -4.20 -9.83 -15.70
CA LEU A 526 -4.60 -11.12 -15.13
C LEU A 526 -5.83 -11.66 -15.87
N ASN A 527 -6.82 -10.80 -16.13
CA ASN A 527 -8.09 -11.19 -16.74
C ASN A 527 -8.44 -10.36 -17.99
N SER A 528 -7.55 -9.47 -18.43
CA SER A 528 -7.82 -8.54 -19.53
C SER A 528 -6.53 -8.16 -20.25
N ILE A 529 -6.64 -7.90 -21.55
CA ILE A 529 -5.55 -7.42 -22.39
C ILE A 529 -5.78 -5.95 -22.69
N PHE A 530 -4.81 -5.12 -22.36
CA PHE A 530 -4.82 -3.70 -22.68
C PHE A 530 -4.05 -3.51 -23.99
N SER A 531 -4.66 -2.84 -24.95
CA SER A 531 -4.01 -2.56 -26.22
C SER A 531 -4.32 -1.15 -26.71
N ALA A 532 -3.56 -0.68 -27.69
CA ALA A 532 -3.82 0.63 -28.29
C ALA A 532 -3.24 0.75 -29.70
N ASN A 533 -3.88 1.56 -30.52
CA ASN A 533 -3.34 2.05 -31.80
C ASN A 533 -2.98 3.54 -31.70
N ASP A 534 -2.91 4.25 -32.83
CA ASP A 534 -2.49 5.67 -32.82
C ASP A 534 -3.56 6.64 -32.31
N SER A 535 -4.83 6.21 -32.19
CA SER A 535 -5.99 7.05 -31.86
C SER A 535 -6.95 6.45 -30.83
N GLU A 536 -6.89 5.15 -30.57
CA GLU A 536 -7.82 4.42 -29.70
C GLU A 536 -7.08 3.43 -28.79
N ALA A 537 -7.49 3.38 -27.53
CA ALA A 537 -7.07 2.39 -26.55
C ALA A 537 -8.21 1.40 -26.32
N PHE A 538 -7.87 0.13 -26.15
CA PHE A 538 -8.79 -0.98 -26.05
C PHE A 538 -8.55 -1.79 -24.78
N ILE A 539 -9.64 -2.29 -24.21
CA ILE A 539 -9.63 -3.35 -23.21
C ILE A 539 -10.23 -4.57 -23.90
N CYS A 540 -9.48 -5.65 -23.94
CA CYS A 540 -9.81 -6.86 -24.66
C CYS A 540 -9.87 -8.05 -23.70
N SER A 541 -10.63 -9.08 -24.07
CA SER A 541 -10.51 -10.40 -23.45
C SER A 541 -9.20 -11.10 -23.85
N GLU A 542 -8.93 -12.26 -23.24
CA GLU A 542 -7.71 -13.05 -23.47
C GLU A 542 -7.48 -13.45 -24.94
N ASP A 543 -8.54 -13.56 -25.73
CA ASP A 543 -8.53 -13.84 -27.16
C ASP A 543 -8.34 -12.59 -28.04
N PHE A 544 -8.01 -11.44 -27.44
CA PHE A 544 -7.90 -10.13 -28.10
C PHE A 544 -9.23 -9.59 -28.68
N SER A 545 -10.37 -10.12 -28.26
CA SER A 545 -11.68 -9.53 -28.61
C SER A 545 -11.90 -8.22 -27.84
N VAL A 546 -12.18 -7.13 -28.56
CA VAL A 546 -12.36 -5.79 -27.97
C VAL A 546 -13.67 -5.73 -27.17
N GLN A 547 -13.56 -5.48 -25.86
CA GLN A 547 -14.69 -5.30 -24.94
C GLN A 547 -15.03 -3.82 -24.75
N TYR A 548 -14.00 -2.98 -24.61
CA TYR A 548 -14.14 -1.53 -24.49
C TYR A 548 -13.15 -0.81 -25.38
N SER A 549 -13.53 0.37 -25.88
CA SER A 549 -12.66 1.25 -26.65
C SER A 549 -12.79 2.69 -26.16
N SER A 550 -11.70 3.44 -26.21
CA SER A 550 -11.70 4.85 -25.85
C SER A 550 -10.75 5.62 -26.76
N SER A 551 -11.23 6.76 -27.27
CA SER A 551 -10.40 7.66 -28.06
C SER A 551 -9.33 8.31 -27.19
N PHE A 552 -8.08 8.31 -27.64
CA PHE A 552 -6.98 9.02 -26.98
C PHE A 552 -6.06 9.68 -28.01
N ASN A 553 -5.41 10.78 -27.62
CA ASN A 553 -4.44 11.47 -28.47
C ASN A 553 -3.02 11.25 -27.93
N ARG A 554 -2.15 10.71 -28.80
CA ARG A 554 -0.75 10.41 -28.48
C ARG A 554 0.17 11.63 -28.38
N GLU A 555 -0.31 12.83 -28.75
CA GLU A 555 0.40 14.12 -28.80
C GLU A 555 1.85 14.09 -28.24
N GLY A 556 2.85 14.04 -29.13
CA GLY A 556 4.28 13.98 -28.78
C GLY A 556 4.92 12.58 -28.71
N ALA A 557 4.14 11.49 -28.68
CA ALA A 557 4.67 10.11 -28.66
C ALA A 557 4.69 9.45 -30.06
N LEU A 558 5.77 8.73 -30.37
CA LEU A 558 5.93 8.01 -31.65
C LEU A 558 5.11 6.71 -31.74
N THR A 559 4.76 6.13 -30.60
CA THR A 559 3.91 4.93 -30.47
C THR A 559 3.02 5.09 -29.23
N PRO A 560 1.82 4.48 -29.18
CA PRO A 560 1.09 4.32 -27.92
C PRO A 560 1.97 3.60 -26.88
N PHE A 561 2.11 4.18 -25.70
CA PHE A 561 2.73 3.49 -24.58
C PHE A 561 1.64 3.08 -23.60
N LEU A 562 1.65 1.81 -23.21
CA LEU A 562 0.75 1.28 -22.21
C LEU A 562 1.44 0.17 -21.42
N SER A 563 1.06 0.03 -20.15
CA SER A 563 1.51 -1.04 -19.27
C SER A 563 0.39 -1.39 -18.29
N SER A 564 0.26 -2.67 -17.96
CA SER A 564 -0.61 -3.15 -16.88
C SER A 564 0.17 -3.27 -15.57
N SER A 565 -0.51 -3.04 -14.46
CA SER A 565 0.06 -3.21 -13.12
C SER A 565 0.32 -4.67 -12.81
N SER A 566 1.08 -4.93 -11.74
CA SER A 566 1.47 -6.28 -11.34
C SER A 566 0.29 -7.14 -10.87
N LYS A 567 -0.77 -6.50 -10.38
CA LYS A 567 -2.08 -7.09 -10.03
C LYS A 567 -3.11 -6.95 -11.15
N SER A 568 -2.77 -6.20 -12.20
CA SER A 568 -3.63 -5.93 -13.36
C SER A 568 -4.94 -5.20 -13.06
N ASP A 569 -5.05 -4.64 -11.86
CA ASP A 569 -6.18 -3.79 -11.46
C ASP A 569 -6.09 -2.41 -12.13
N PHE A 570 -4.89 -2.03 -12.60
CA PHE A 570 -4.62 -0.74 -13.22
C PHE A 570 -3.85 -0.89 -14.53
N HIS A 571 -4.09 0.02 -15.46
CA HIS A 571 -3.24 0.25 -16.62
C HIS A 571 -2.82 1.71 -16.67
N CYS A 572 -1.59 1.95 -17.12
CA CYS A 572 -1.09 3.28 -17.38
C CYS A 572 -0.87 3.48 -18.87
N PHE A 573 -1.13 4.68 -19.36
CA PHE A 573 -0.95 5.06 -20.76
C PHE A 573 -0.60 6.54 -20.91
N SER A 574 -0.03 6.90 -22.06
CA SER A 574 0.24 8.30 -22.40
C SER A 574 -0.98 8.97 -23.02
N LYS A 575 -1.41 10.11 -22.48
CA LYS A 575 -2.48 10.96 -23.05
C LYS A 575 -2.09 12.44 -22.96
N ASN A 576 -2.10 13.16 -24.08
CA ASN A 576 -1.81 14.61 -24.12
C ASN A 576 -0.48 15.02 -23.44
N GLY A 577 0.58 14.21 -23.61
CA GLY A 577 1.88 14.43 -22.96
C GLY A 577 1.89 14.19 -21.45
N ARG A 578 0.87 13.52 -20.89
CA ARG A 578 0.77 13.11 -19.49
C ARG A 578 0.77 11.58 -19.38
N VAL A 579 1.11 11.08 -18.21
CA VAL A 579 0.88 9.69 -17.82
C VAL A 579 -0.45 9.63 -17.09
N VAL A 580 -1.35 8.80 -17.58
CA VAL A 580 -2.66 8.53 -16.99
C VAL A 580 -2.67 7.11 -16.46
N VAL A 581 -3.19 6.91 -15.26
CA VAL A 581 -3.50 5.58 -14.70
C VAL A 581 -5.01 5.45 -14.61
N ALA A 582 -5.53 4.34 -15.10
CA ALA A 582 -6.93 4.00 -15.01
C ALA A 582 -7.13 2.58 -14.44
N ASP A 583 -8.32 2.29 -13.93
CA ASP A 583 -8.71 0.94 -13.52
C ASP A 583 -9.16 0.08 -14.70
N GLY A 584 -9.48 -1.19 -14.44
CA GLY A 584 -10.01 -2.13 -15.43
C GLY A 584 -11.31 -1.70 -16.13
N ASN A 585 -12.00 -0.65 -15.65
CA ASN A 585 -13.16 -0.04 -16.29
C ASN A 585 -12.82 1.26 -17.03
N ASN A 586 -11.53 1.54 -17.22
CA ASN A 586 -10.99 2.74 -17.84
C ASN A 586 -11.31 4.04 -17.08
N LYS A 587 -11.68 3.96 -15.80
CA LYS A 587 -11.88 5.14 -14.96
C LYS A 587 -10.50 5.66 -14.56
N THR A 588 -10.26 6.94 -14.85
CA THR A 588 -8.99 7.60 -14.48
C THR A 588 -8.88 7.71 -12.96
N ILE A 589 -7.80 7.15 -12.41
CA ILE A 589 -7.46 7.21 -10.98
C ILE A 589 -6.40 8.28 -10.73
N PHE A 590 -5.48 8.45 -11.67
CA PHE A 590 -4.38 9.39 -11.54
C PHE A 590 -3.99 9.96 -12.90
N GLU A 591 -3.64 11.25 -12.90
CA GLU A 591 -3.10 11.94 -14.07
C GLU A 591 -1.89 12.78 -13.65
N SER A 592 -0.76 12.58 -14.33
CA SER A 592 0.48 13.30 -14.04
C SER A 592 0.45 14.73 -14.58
N ASN A 593 1.42 15.54 -14.14
CA ASN A 593 1.76 16.79 -14.84
C ASN A 593 2.20 16.51 -16.28
N LYS A 594 1.99 17.49 -17.17
CA LYS A 594 2.42 17.40 -18.58
C LYS A 594 3.94 17.40 -18.66
N PHE A 595 4.51 16.41 -19.34
CA PHE A 595 5.95 16.32 -19.55
C PHE A 595 6.39 17.32 -20.62
N GLN A 596 7.52 18.00 -20.37
CA GLN A 596 8.10 18.98 -21.31
C GLN A 596 8.79 18.34 -22.53
N SER A 597 8.94 17.02 -22.56
CA SER A 597 9.65 16.28 -23.61
C SER A 597 8.94 14.98 -23.93
N ASP A 598 9.00 14.55 -25.18
CA ASP A 598 8.42 13.29 -25.65
C ASP A 598 8.81 12.09 -24.76
N LEU A 599 7.78 11.34 -24.35
CA LEU A 599 7.93 10.07 -23.67
C LEU A 599 8.45 9.00 -24.66
N ARG A 600 9.33 8.12 -24.18
CA ARG A 600 9.92 7.03 -24.98
C ARG A 600 9.63 5.63 -24.45
N GLY A 601 9.11 5.55 -23.24
CA GLY A 601 8.67 4.30 -22.63
C GLY A 601 8.01 4.59 -21.30
N MET A 602 7.07 3.73 -20.92
CA MET A 602 6.57 3.65 -19.55
C MET A 602 6.31 2.20 -19.19
N THR A 603 6.48 1.87 -17.91
CA THR A 603 6.13 0.57 -17.36
C THR A 603 5.76 0.73 -15.90
N PHE A 604 4.97 -0.19 -15.38
CA PHE A 604 4.90 -0.38 -13.93
C PHE A 604 6.16 -1.11 -13.44
N ASP A 605 6.64 -0.74 -12.25
CA ASP A 605 7.49 -1.62 -11.45
C ASP A 605 6.63 -2.64 -10.67
N LEU A 606 7.26 -3.57 -9.95
CA LEU A 606 6.50 -4.61 -9.22
C LEU A 606 5.76 -4.10 -7.97
N HIS A 607 5.90 -2.82 -7.61
CA HIS A 607 5.13 -2.17 -6.55
C HIS A 607 4.06 -1.24 -7.13
N ASP A 608 3.79 -1.36 -8.43
CA ASP A 608 2.86 -0.54 -9.19
C ASP A 608 3.24 0.95 -9.21
N ASN A 609 4.51 1.31 -8.93
CA ASN A 609 5.00 2.65 -9.27
C ASN A 609 5.25 2.73 -10.77
N ILE A 610 5.16 3.93 -11.33
CA ILE A 610 5.29 4.14 -12.77
C ILE A 610 6.70 4.60 -13.08
N LEU A 611 7.40 3.84 -13.90
CA LEU A 611 8.69 4.21 -14.47
C LEU A 611 8.46 4.83 -15.85
N VAL A 612 8.96 6.05 -16.04
CA VAL A 612 8.75 6.83 -17.26
C VAL A 612 10.10 7.27 -17.81
N CYS A 613 10.38 6.98 -19.07
CA CYS A 613 11.61 7.38 -19.75
C CYS A 613 11.35 8.56 -20.70
N ASN A 614 12.23 9.57 -20.66
CA ASN A 614 12.21 10.70 -21.58
C ASN A 614 13.56 10.88 -22.31
N ARG A 615 13.60 11.71 -23.38
CA ARG A 615 14.82 11.95 -24.20
C ARG A 615 16.02 12.53 -23.44
N LYS A 616 15.91 12.89 -22.16
CA LYS A 616 16.94 13.59 -21.38
C LYS A 616 17.80 12.68 -20.51
N ASN A 617 17.88 11.37 -20.80
CA ASN A 617 18.69 10.42 -20.02
C ASN A 617 18.25 10.32 -18.54
N LYS A 618 16.96 10.50 -18.31
CA LYS A 618 16.35 10.47 -16.98
C LYS A 618 15.23 9.46 -17.00
N LEU A 619 15.27 8.56 -16.02
CA LEU A 619 14.13 7.74 -15.67
C LEU A 619 13.41 8.44 -14.53
N ILE A 620 12.11 8.64 -14.68
CA ILE A 620 11.26 9.27 -13.67
C ILE A 620 10.45 8.16 -13.04
N GLN A 621 10.60 7.96 -11.73
CA GLN A 621 9.77 7.05 -10.97
C GLN A 621 8.69 7.85 -10.26
N ILE A 622 7.43 7.54 -10.53
CA ILE A 622 6.24 8.17 -9.95
C ILE A 622 5.61 7.16 -8.99
N ARG A 623 5.44 7.54 -7.73
CA ARG A 623 4.85 6.66 -6.73
C ARG A 623 3.38 6.40 -7.03
N ASN A 624 2.95 5.15 -6.91
CA ASN A 624 1.54 4.79 -7.14
C ASN A 624 0.59 5.66 -6.29
N GLY A 625 -0.43 6.24 -6.91
CA GLY A 625 -1.48 7.03 -6.22
C GLY A 625 -1.02 8.33 -5.56
N CYS A 626 0.20 8.82 -5.84
CA CYS A 626 0.72 10.06 -5.25
C CYS A 626 1.39 10.95 -6.31
N SER A 627 1.50 12.25 -6.02
CA SER A 627 2.27 13.20 -6.84
C SER A 627 3.79 13.14 -6.59
N GLU A 628 4.22 12.34 -5.61
CA GLU A 628 5.63 12.13 -5.29
C GLU A 628 6.35 11.42 -6.45
N SER A 629 7.40 12.06 -6.98
CA SER A 629 8.23 11.51 -8.05
C SER A 629 9.70 11.81 -7.80
N ARG A 630 10.58 10.93 -8.30
CA ARG A 630 12.03 11.14 -8.23
C ARG A 630 12.67 10.96 -9.60
N ASN A 631 13.66 11.81 -9.88
CA ASN A 631 14.49 11.73 -11.06
C ASN A 631 15.67 10.79 -10.78
N ILE A 632 15.80 9.76 -11.60
CA ILE A 632 16.95 8.87 -11.61
C ILE A 632 17.83 9.34 -12.76
N GLU A 633 18.92 10.02 -12.40
CA GLU A 633 19.93 10.41 -13.38
C GLU A 633 20.71 9.19 -13.82
N LEU A 634 20.83 9.05 -15.13
CA LEU A 634 21.57 7.95 -15.70
C LEU A 634 22.83 8.55 -16.35
N ASN A 635 24.01 8.00 -16.05
CA ASN A 635 25.31 8.55 -16.49
C ASN A 635 25.36 8.86 -18.00
N ARG A 636 25.75 10.10 -18.38
CA ARG A 636 25.75 10.72 -19.74
C ARG A 636 25.80 9.74 -20.93
N TRP A 637 24.80 9.85 -21.83
CA TRP A 637 24.40 8.78 -22.76
C TRP A 637 24.65 9.02 -24.25
N LYS A 638 24.51 7.93 -25.02
CA LYS A 638 23.53 7.84 -26.11
C LYS A 638 22.59 6.62 -25.92
N ARG A 639 21.31 6.90 -25.59
CA ARG A 639 20.03 6.13 -25.72
C ARG A 639 19.87 4.76 -24.99
N PHE A 640 18.78 4.61 -24.23
CA PHE A 640 18.25 3.34 -23.70
C PHE A 640 16.90 3.04 -24.39
N ILE A 641 16.58 1.75 -24.48
CA ILE A 641 15.25 1.20 -24.84
C ILE A 641 14.38 1.19 -23.59
#